data_AF-A0A2T3KA04-F1
#
_entry.id   AF-A0A2T3KA04-F1
#
_cell.length_a   1.000
_cell.length_b   1.000
_cell.length_c   1.000
_cell.angle_alpha   90.00
_cell.angle_beta   90.00
_cell.angle_gamma   90.00
#
_symmetry.space_group_name_H-M   'P 1'
#
loop_
_entity.id
_entity.type
_entity.pdbx_description
1 polymer ?
#
loop_
_entity_poly.entity_id
_entity_poly.type
_entity_poly.pdbx_seq_one_letter_code
_entity_poly.pdbx_strand_id
1 'polypeptide(L)'
;MRDYFKELIVKNKGVPHKIENMLNNLPKNVKGKAFEEFISVLYEGNGFSSSVVGGKSDGGADVLVFNKEGDLYPIQIIQVKNHLSPISYDDVRTELRKFDEVSSKKYNCRNYSIVSMSGFVSLSASDDNVFGLRRFNISLVDFSGLKYLISNFGKPDSKAKYVSLFGYNEETYELLNERLKTHRHCCVVQATGTGKRFIAARYMSDRIDKKILFLSPSKYINSQQKSSSIFLNNVTYMTYSGILEAAKNNVELKFDCFVFDEVHRLGNNCWGASVEQLLLSNLEAEFVGLTATPVRMCGLDIRDRFFEGFSVGNISLEDAIVRKILPSPKYVTGLINIDDDVSRAESKLVGVGDGERKSELQSLIRSVKVDWSRTASVPCILERHLEQVSGKYMVFCESVTHLNSCVEDVRKWFRVAADKKGIKTLNILDYHAHSLCKEGQNKKQIEAFNSPLDSENEVKILFSINKFNEGVHISGVDRVILLRKTSSEVLYLQQIGRSLSSGSTTTPVIFDFVDNSSILSRTSFSSRIQKAKDRENIEREKVGLSKLCCDFNLVDEITPFVERLTINAIKNTSYSQGMAELRKYKKDNEHIIVPFLYVCDNGFALGQWVNKIRVYYTRGRLDNTAISELESIGMIWNYMDHRWELGLSLLSEFKRVNGHLRVPKTERVGEFNLGGWVGSRRMEFKRGTLEKFKIDELNKLGFIWNTQDSLWEYAYLKFCSYCSTHGSANVPRSYICEDGFCLGLWVKERRRENRLGKLSVQRVNALDNIGFLWDIRESKWEKGLEMFSMYKRDTGKTKVPVSCRYKGFFLGRWFSKNVRDLESKNLSAKKLKQLKSVGFQY
;
A
#
# COMPACT_ATOMS: atom_id res chain seq x y z
N MET A 1 -25.40 11.77 49.64
CA MET A 1 -24.52 10.65 49.19
C MET A 1 -23.21 11.18 48.64
N ARG A 2 -23.23 12.16 47.72
CA ARG A 2 -22.02 12.82 47.19
C ARG A 2 -21.07 13.35 48.26
N ASP A 3 -21.57 14.16 49.18
CA ASP A 3 -20.73 14.79 50.20
C ASP A 3 -20.09 13.76 51.13
N TYR A 4 -20.83 12.70 51.47
CA TYR A 4 -20.29 11.55 52.19
C TYR A 4 -19.11 10.90 51.46
N PHE A 5 -19.23 10.66 50.14
CA PHE A 5 -18.13 10.09 49.36
C PHE A 5 -16.94 11.04 49.22
N LYS A 6 -17.17 12.36 49.08
CA LYS A 6 -16.09 13.36 49.10
C LYS A 6 -15.30 13.28 50.41
N GLU A 7 -15.99 13.31 51.54
CA GLU A 7 -15.36 13.18 52.86
C GLU A 7 -14.65 11.84 53.04
N LEU A 8 -15.29 10.74 52.59
CA LEU A 8 -14.73 9.39 52.67
C LEU A 8 -13.40 9.29 51.91
N ILE A 9 -13.35 9.80 50.68
CA ILE A 9 -12.15 9.76 49.85
C ILE A 9 -11.08 10.67 50.46
N VAL A 10 -11.42 11.90 50.85
CA VAL A 10 -10.46 12.84 51.48
C VAL A 10 -9.83 12.23 52.74
N LYS A 11 -10.62 11.59 53.60
CA LYS A 11 -10.15 10.97 54.85
C LYS A 11 -9.30 9.72 54.62
N ASN A 12 -9.54 8.98 53.53
CA ASN A 12 -8.93 7.66 53.31
C ASN A 12 -8.03 7.57 52.05
N LYS A 13 -7.74 8.69 51.36
CA LYS A 13 -6.93 8.69 50.11
C LYS A 13 -5.51 8.13 50.26
N GLY A 14 -4.96 8.15 51.47
CA GLY A 14 -3.67 7.52 51.80
C GLY A 14 -3.75 6.00 52.05
N VAL A 15 -4.96 5.44 52.17
CA VAL A 15 -5.20 4.01 52.44
C VAL A 15 -6.38 3.49 51.59
N PRO A 16 -6.24 3.38 50.25
CA PRO A 16 -7.33 3.04 49.35
C PRO A 16 -8.07 1.72 49.66
N HIS A 17 -7.39 0.73 50.26
CA HIS A 17 -8.02 -0.53 50.67
C HIS A 17 -9.14 -0.37 51.71
N LYS A 18 -9.13 0.69 52.52
CA LYS A 18 -10.26 0.97 53.43
C LYS A 18 -11.53 1.32 52.65
N ILE A 19 -11.38 2.11 51.59
CA ILE A 19 -12.49 2.48 50.69
C ILE A 19 -13.01 1.23 49.98
N GLU A 20 -12.10 0.37 49.50
CA GLU A 20 -12.43 -0.91 48.86
C GLU A 20 -13.32 -1.80 49.74
N ASN A 21 -12.89 -2.02 50.99
CA ASN A 21 -13.62 -2.84 51.95
C ASN A 21 -15.00 -2.24 52.27
N MET A 22 -15.10 -0.91 52.39
CA MET A 22 -16.37 -0.24 52.65
C MET A 22 -17.35 -0.39 51.46
N LEU A 23 -16.88 -0.18 50.23
CA LEU A 23 -17.71 -0.34 49.02
C LEU A 23 -18.16 -1.79 48.81
N ASN A 24 -17.33 -2.77 49.17
CA ASN A 24 -17.66 -4.19 49.08
C ASN A 24 -18.73 -4.64 50.10
N ASN A 25 -18.75 -4.02 51.28
CA ASN A 25 -19.67 -4.37 52.39
C ASN A 25 -21.01 -3.62 52.37
N LEU A 26 -21.27 -2.78 51.35
CA LEU A 26 -22.55 -2.08 51.22
C LEU A 26 -23.72 -3.07 50.99
N PRO A 27 -24.92 -2.78 51.53
CA PRO A 27 -26.10 -3.62 51.33
C PRO A 27 -26.46 -3.78 49.84
N LYS A 28 -26.81 -5.00 49.41
CA LYS A 28 -27.02 -5.36 47.99
C LYS A 28 -27.99 -4.43 47.25
N ASN A 29 -29.01 -3.92 47.91
CA ASN A 29 -30.05 -3.05 47.34
C ASN A 29 -29.58 -1.62 47.02
N VAL A 30 -28.49 -1.15 47.65
CA VAL A 30 -27.92 0.19 47.41
C VAL A 30 -26.52 0.15 46.80
N LYS A 31 -25.88 -1.03 46.80
CA LYS A 31 -24.50 -1.26 46.39
C LYS A 31 -24.16 -0.76 44.97
N GLY A 32 -25.06 -0.96 44.02
CA GLY A 32 -24.90 -0.49 42.63
C GLY A 32 -24.89 1.04 42.53
N LYS A 33 -26.01 1.68 42.89
CA LYS A 33 -26.17 3.15 42.88
C LYS A 33 -25.10 3.88 43.69
N ALA A 34 -24.72 3.33 44.84
CA ALA A 34 -23.66 3.89 45.65
C ALA A 34 -22.29 3.85 44.95
N PHE A 35 -22.03 2.80 44.16
CA PHE A 35 -20.78 2.70 43.41
C PHE A 35 -20.77 3.63 42.18
N GLU A 36 -21.91 3.78 41.49
CA GLU A 36 -22.07 4.78 40.42
C GLU A 36 -21.77 6.20 40.93
N GLU A 37 -22.37 6.57 42.07
CA GLU A 37 -22.16 7.87 42.70
C GLU A 37 -20.70 8.07 43.16
N PHE A 38 -20.09 7.02 43.70
CA PHE A 38 -18.68 7.05 44.10
C PHE A 38 -17.76 7.32 42.90
N ILE A 39 -17.98 6.66 41.76
CA ILE A 39 -17.18 6.87 40.54
C ILE A 39 -17.39 8.29 40.01
N SER A 40 -18.63 8.79 39.97
CA SER A 40 -18.92 10.18 39.56
C SER A 40 -18.17 11.19 40.43
N VAL A 41 -18.26 11.08 41.75
CA VAL A 41 -17.54 11.94 42.70
C VAL A 41 -16.03 11.85 42.49
N LEU A 42 -15.50 10.64 42.28
CA LEU A 42 -14.07 10.40 42.09
C LEU A 42 -13.52 11.15 40.87
N TYR A 43 -14.23 11.16 39.74
CA TYR A 43 -13.83 11.91 38.55
C TYR A 43 -13.93 13.42 38.77
N GLU A 44 -14.97 13.91 39.46
CA GLU A 44 -15.10 15.33 39.80
C GLU A 44 -13.97 15.86 40.68
N GLY A 45 -13.58 15.09 41.70
CA GLY A 45 -12.46 15.43 42.56
C GLY A 45 -11.10 15.46 41.85
N ASN A 46 -11.04 14.98 40.60
CA ASN A 46 -9.86 14.99 39.74
C ASN A 46 -9.99 15.98 38.56
N GLY A 47 -10.96 16.91 38.62
CA GLY A 47 -11.06 18.05 37.69
C GLY A 47 -11.88 17.78 36.43
N PHE A 48 -12.67 16.70 36.39
CA PHE A 48 -13.66 16.45 35.34
C PHE A 48 -15.05 16.91 35.80
N SER A 49 -15.98 17.04 34.87
CA SER A 49 -17.42 17.10 35.20
C SER A 49 -18.03 15.72 34.97
N SER A 50 -19.01 15.31 35.78
CA SER A 50 -19.61 13.99 35.64
C SER A 50 -21.11 14.00 35.91
N SER A 51 -21.83 13.02 35.33
CA SER A 51 -23.27 12.86 35.54
C SER A 51 -23.62 11.38 35.66
N VAL A 52 -24.42 11.02 36.67
CA VAL A 52 -24.94 9.66 36.86
C VAL A 52 -26.27 9.54 36.12
N VAL A 53 -26.35 8.58 35.20
CA VAL A 53 -27.50 8.37 34.31
C VAL A 53 -28.09 6.95 34.40
N GLY A 54 -27.55 6.10 35.28
CA GLY A 54 -27.89 4.68 35.42
C GLY A 54 -29.39 4.41 35.60
N GLY A 55 -29.90 3.39 34.89
CA GLY A 55 -31.32 3.04 34.89
C GLY A 55 -31.72 1.89 33.97
N LYS A 56 -33.00 1.47 34.00
CA LYS A 56 -33.49 0.46 33.04
C LYS A 56 -33.46 1.08 31.62
N SER A 57 -32.80 0.40 30.69
CA SER A 57 -32.63 0.81 29.27
C SER A 57 -31.65 1.96 29.01
N ASP A 58 -30.66 2.15 29.88
CA ASP A 58 -29.58 3.14 29.71
C ASP A 58 -28.58 2.81 28.59
N GLY A 59 -28.63 1.60 28.02
CA GLY A 59 -27.67 1.15 27.02
C GLY A 59 -26.29 0.85 27.60
N GLY A 60 -26.23 0.54 28.90
CA GLY A 60 -25.00 0.26 29.64
C GLY A 60 -24.25 1.50 30.14
N ALA A 61 -24.84 2.69 30.03
CA ALA A 61 -24.25 3.92 30.53
C ALA A 61 -24.71 4.17 31.97
N ASP A 62 -23.80 4.07 32.95
CA ASP A 62 -24.10 4.42 34.34
C ASP A 62 -23.58 5.83 34.69
N VAL A 63 -22.37 6.16 34.24
CA VAL A 63 -21.71 7.45 34.50
C VAL A 63 -21.17 8.04 33.21
N LEU A 64 -21.46 9.32 32.98
CA LEU A 64 -20.92 10.12 31.89
C LEU A 64 -19.85 11.07 32.43
N VAL A 65 -18.72 11.17 31.75
CA VAL A 65 -17.61 12.06 32.14
C VAL A 65 -17.38 13.09 31.03
N PHE A 66 -17.18 14.34 31.43
CA PHE A 66 -16.99 15.53 30.60
C PHE A 66 -15.69 16.23 30.97
N ASN A 67 -15.08 16.94 30.02
CA ASN A 67 -13.84 17.68 30.27
C ASN A 67 -14.09 18.94 31.09
N LYS A 68 -15.17 19.65 30.78
CA LYS A 68 -15.64 20.82 31.54
C LYS A 68 -17.16 20.74 31.75
N GLU A 69 -17.62 21.47 32.76
CA GLU A 69 -19.04 21.66 33.00
C GLU A 69 -19.65 22.47 31.84
N GLY A 70 -20.75 21.97 31.26
CA GLY A 70 -21.41 22.58 30.10
C GLY A 70 -21.03 22.03 28.73
N ASP A 71 -20.08 21.07 28.64
CA ASP A 71 -19.78 20.38 27.38
C ASP A 71 -21.02 19.61 26.88
N LEU A 72 -21.34 19.76 25.58
CA LEU A 72 -22.51 19.11 24.94
C LEU A 72 -22.43 17.58 24.91
N TYR A 73 -21.22 17.01 24.89
CA TYR A 73 -20.99 15.57 24.72
C TYR A 73 -19.95 15.07 25.72
N PRO A 74 -20.16 13.88 26.34
CA PRO A 74 -19.19 13.28 27.23
C PRO A 74 -17.95 12.80 26.47
N ILE A 75 -16.81 12.84 27.14
CA ILE A 75 -15.53 12.29 26.64
C ILE A 75 -15.38 10.79 26.95
N GLN A 76 -16.20 10.25 27.86
CA GLN A 76 -16.18 8.86 28.27
C GLN A 76 -17.53 8.42 28.84
N ILE A 77 -17.95 7.21 28.47
CA ILE A 77 -19.13 6.53 29.01
C ILE A 77 -18.65 5.36 29.88
N ILE A 78 -19.14 5.27 31.11
CA ILE A 78 -18.69 4.28 32.08
C ILE A 78 -19.86 3.40 32.52
N GLN A 79 -19.69 2.08 32.41
CA GLN A 79 -20.47 1.07 33.13
C GLN A 79 -19.71 0.70 34.39
N VAL A 80 -20.44 0.63 35.49
CA VAL A 80 -19.94 0.36 36.81
C VAL A 80 -20.51 -0.97 37.29
N LYS A 81 -19.65 -1.91 37.71
CA LYS A 81 -20.04 -3.26 38.14
C LYS A 81 -19.46 -3.57 39.51
N ASN A 82 -20.31 -3.57 40.53
CA ASN A 82 -19.95 -3.92 41.90
C ASN A 82 -20.29 -5.39 42.25
N HIS A 83 -19.75 -6.32 41.48
CA HIS A 83 -19.96 -7.76 41.67
C HIS A 83 -18.82 -8.36 42.51
N LEU A 84 -19.11 -9.45 43.24
CA LEU A 84 -18.09 -10.18 44.00
C LEU A 84 -17.20 -11.06 43.11
N SER A 85 -17.76 -11.57 42.01
CA SER A 85 -17.04 -12.38 41.03
C SER A 85 -16.47 -11.52 39.89
N PRO A 86 -15.26 -11.83 39.40
CA PRO A 86 -14.70 -11.18 38.21
C PRO A 86 -15.64 -11.26 37.01
N ILE A 87 -15.58 -10.25 36.14
CA ILE A 87 -16.44 -10.15 34.95
C ILE A 87 -15.90 -11.05 33.82
N SER A 88 -16.81 -11.80 33.17
CA SER A 88 -16.47 -12.73 32.08
C SER A 88 -16.36 -12.04 30.71
N TYR A 89 -15.84 -12.76 29.71
CA TYR A 89 -15.79 -12.30 28.31
C TYR A 89 -17.18 -12.00 27.75
N ASP A 90 -18.14 -12.91 27.98
CA ASP A 90 -19.51 -12.76 27.47
C ASP A 90 -20.22 -11.54 28.08
N ASP A 91 -19.95 -11.23 29.35
CA ASP A 91 -20.48 -10.04 30.02
C ASP A 91 -19.90 -8.76 29.41
N VAL A 92 -18.57 -8.68 29.23
CA VAL A 92 -17.93 -7.52 28.59
C VAL A 92 -18.39 -7.35 27.15
N ARG A 93 -18.51 -8.44 26.39
CA ARG A 93 -19.04 -8.44 25.02
C ARG A 93 -20.48 -7.92 24.99
N THR A 94 -21.31 -8.35 25.94
CA THR A 94 -22.69 -7.89 26.07
C THR A 94 -22.77 -6.39 26.33
N GLU A 95 -21.97 -5.86 27.26
CA GLU A 95 -21.96 -4.42 27.55
C GLU A 95 -21.38 -3.62 26.37
N LEU A 96 -20.35 -4.13 25.70
CA LEU A 96 -19.79 -3.52 24.49
C LEU A 96 -20.85 -3.37 23.38
N ARG A 97 -21.73 -4.37 23.20
CA ARG A 97 -22.85 -4.28 22.26
C ARG A 97 -23.83 -3.17 22.63
N LYS A 98 -24.20 -3.05 23.92
CA LYS A 98 -25.09 -1.97 24.36
C LYS A 98 -24.45 -0.60 24.16
N PHE A 99 -23.15 -0.47 24.47
CA PHE A 99 -22.40 0.74 24.21
C PHE A 99 -22.42 1.12 22.74
N ASP A 100 -22.03 0.20 21.85
CA ASP A 100 -21.90 0.45 20.41
C ASP A 100 -23.27 0.74 19.76
N GLU A 101 -24.31 -0.03 20.11
CA GLU A 101 -25.61 0.04 19.43
C GLU A 101 -26.52 1.17 19.95
N VAL A 102 -26.42 1.50 21.25
CA VAL A 102 -27.34 2.42 21.96
C VAL A 102 -26.60 3.66 22.47
N SER A 103 -25.70 3.50 23.45
CA SER A 103 -25.11 4.63 24.18
C SER A 103 -24.24 5.52 23.29
N SER A 104 -23.53 4.93 22.32
CA SER A 104 -22.66 5.66 21.41
C SER A 104 -23.40 6.66 20.54
N LYS A 105 -24.61 6.29 20.11
CA LYS A 105 -25.49 7.14 19.30
C LYS A 105 -26.19 8.18 20.15
N LYS A 106 -26.65 7.78 21.34
CA LYS A 106 -27.37 8.66 22.28
C LYS A 106 -26.49 9.81 22.78
N TYR A 107 -25.23 9.52 23.11
CA TYR A 107 -24.32 10.49 23.72
C TYR A 107 -23.22 11.00 22.79
N ASN A 108 -23.20 10.56 21.52
CA ASN A 108 -22.15 10.88 20.55
C ASN A 108 -20.72 10.66 21.09
N CYS A 109 -20.53 9.58 21.85
CA CYS A 109 -19.26 9.25 22.49
C CYS A 109 -18.95 7.77 22.27
N ARG A 110 -17.71 7.47 21.88
CA ARG A 110 -17.27 6.10 21.56
C ARG A 110 -16.15 5.59 22.45
N ASN A 111 -15.83 6.32 23.52
CA ASN A 111 -14.86 5.90 24.50
C ASN A 111 -15.60 5.29 25.68
N TYR A 112 -15.43 3.98 25.86
CA TYR A 112 -16.19 3.22 26.84
C TYR A 112 -15.28 2.76 27.96
N SER A 113 -15.85 2.56 29.14
CA SER A 113 -15.14 1.89 30.22
C SER A 113 -16.05 1.02 31.04
N ILE A 114 -15.52 -0.12 31.46
CA ILE A 114 -16.14 -0.95 32.48
C ILE A 114 -15.26 -0.86 33.71
N VAL A 115 -15.84 -0.38 34.81
CA VAL A 115 -15.19 -0.30 36.12
C VAL A 115 -15.71 -1.44 36.98
N SER A 116 -14.82 -2.36 37.36
CA SER A 116 -15.14 -3.55 38.16
C SER A 116 -14.46 -3.51 39.52
N MET A 117 -15.22 -3.78 40.59
CA MET A 117 -14.64 -3.96 41.92
C MET A 117 -13.81 -5.25 42.04
N SER A 118 -14.23 -6.32 41.38
CA SER A 118 -13.64 -7.67 41.47
C SER A 118 -12.72 -8.02 40.29
N GLY A 119 -12.50 -7.08 39.37
CA GLY A 119 -11.65 -7.26 38.19
C GLY A 119 -12.32 -8.08 37.08
N PHE A 120 -11.49 -8.70 36.24
CA PHE A 120 -11.86 -9.40 35.01
C PHE A 120 -11.18 -10.77 34.95
N VAL A 121 -11.82 -11.75 34.29
CA VAL A 121 -11.22 -13.07 34.07
C VAL A 121 -10.02 -12.95 33.13
N SER A 122 -8.83 -13.36 33.59
CA SER A 122 -7.57 -12.93 32.99
C SER A 122 -7.11 -13.72 31.78
N LEU A 123 -7.59 -14.95 31.53
CA LEU A 123 -7.29 -15.78 30.35
C LEU A 123 -8.25 -16.99 30.31
N SER A 124 -8.86 -17.28 29.15
CA SER A 124 -9.42 -18.60 28.86
C SER A 124 -8.44 -19.35 27.94
N ALA A 125 -8.42 -20.68 27.99
CA ALA A 125 -7.61 -21.50 27.06
C ALA A 125 -8.15 -21.49 25.61
N SER A 126 -9.27 -20.79 25.39
CA SER A 126 -9.90 -20.54 24.09
C SER A 126 -9.49 -19.17 23.51
N ASP A 127 -9.74 -18.97 22.21
CA ASP A 127 -9.49 -17.71 21.48
C ASP A 127 -10.23 -16.48 22.07
N ASP A 128 -11.16 -16.67 23.02
CA ASP A 128 -11.95 -15.62 23.65
C ASP A 128 -11.25 -15.01 24.89
N ASN A 129 -10.51 -13.92 24.64
CA ASN A 129 -9.81 -13.12 25.65
C ASN A 129 -10.53 -11.76 25.89
N VAL A 130 -10.88 -11.46 27.14
CA VAL A 130 -11.52 -10.19 27.56
C VAL A 130 -10.69 -8.98 27.14
N PHE A 131 -9.37 -9.06 27.21
CA PHE A 131 -8.47 -7.98 26.84
C PHE A 131 -8.43 -7.73 25.32
N GLY A 132 -8.74 -8.74 24.50
CA GLY A 132 -8.87 -8.58 23.05
C GLY A 132 -10.00 -7.64 22.64
N LEU A 133 -11.01 -7.46 23.51
CA LEU A 133 -12.12 -6.54 23.26
C LEU A 133 -11.70 -5.06 23.35
N ARG A 134 -10.55 -4.74 23.96
CA ARG A 134 -10.03 -3.37 24.10
C ARG A 134 -9.79 -2.67 22.76
N ARG A 135 -9.56 -3.44 21.70
CA ARG A 135 -9.51 -2.98 20.30
C ARG A 135 -10.72 -2.11 19.92
N PHE A 136 -11.89 -2.39 20.49
CA PHE A 136 -13.14 -1.66 20.24
C PHE A 136 -13.31 -0.44 21.15
N ASN A 137 -12.20 0.17 21.58
CA ASN A 137 -12.14 1.39 22.36
C ASN A 137 -12.85 1.31 23.73
N ILE A 138 -12.76 0.14 24.36
CA ILE A 138 -13.27 -0.11 25.71
C ILE A 138 -12.10 -0.28 26.68
N SER A 139 -12.06 0.53 27.73
CA SER A 139 -11.09 0.38 28.83
C SER A 139 -11.68 -0.48 29.95
N LEU A 140 -10.88 -1.41 30.47
CA LEU A 140 -11.28 -2.33 31.52
C LEU A 140 -10.50 -1.95 32.78
N VAL A 141 -11.19 -1.35 33.75
CA VAL A 141 -10.60 -0.75 34.94
C VAL A 141 -11.03 -1.55 36.16
N ASP A 142 -10.07 -2.13 36.87
CA ASP A 142 -10.31 -2.76 38.16
C ASP A 142 -10.09 -1.77 39.32
N PHE A 143 -10.28 -2.21 40.57
CA PHE A 143 -10.05 -1.36 41.73
C PHE A 143 -8.59 -0.87 41.83
N SER A 144 -7.62 -1.66 41.33
CA SER A 144 -6.22 -1.24 41.32
C SER A 144 -6.01 -0.01 40.43
N GLY A 145 -6.70 0.06 39.29
CA GLY A 145 -6.74 1.23 38.40
C GLY A 145 -7.36 2.48 39.04
N LEU A 146 -8.24 2.32 40.04
CA LEU A 146 -8.86 3.44 40.76
C LEU A 146 -7.96 4.04 41.86
N LYS A 147 -6.97 3.30 42.36
CA LYS A 147 -6.11 3.73 43.48
C LYS A 147 -5.45 5.08 43.21
N TYR A 148 -5.02 5.32 41.98
CA TYR A 148 -4.43 6.61 41.60
C TYR A 148 -5.43 7.76 41.75
N LEU A 149 -6.63 7.62 41.20
CA LEU A 149 -7.67 8.66 41.25
C LEU A 149 -8.08 8.96 42.69
N ILE A 150 -8.10 7.92 43.53
CA ILE A 150 -8.37 8.04 44.97
C ILE A 150 -7.25 8.83 45.65
N SER A 151 -5.99 8.48 45.42
CA SER A 151 -4.85 9.13 46.06
C SER A 151 -4.68 10.60 45.67
N ASN A 152 -5.10 10.98 44.46
CA ASN A 152 -5.00 12.36 43.95
C ASN A 152 -6.26 13.20 44.13
N PHE A 153 -7.31 12.62 44.71
CA PHE A 153 -8.57 13.31 44.95
C PHE A 153 -8.41 14.63 45.72
N GLY A 154 -9.01 15.70 45.18
CA GLY A 154 -9.03 17.03 45.79
C GLY A 154 -7.72 17.81 45.67
N LYS A 155 -6.72 17.30 44.94
CA LYS A 155 -5.58 18.08 44.46
C LYS A 155 -5.85 18.42 43.00
N PRO A 156 -6.45 19.59 42.66
CA PRO A 156 -6.45 20.07 41.28
C PRO A 156 -5.03 20.56 40.95
N ASP A 157 -4.03 19.71 41.13
CA ASP A 157 -2.67 20.03 40.74
C ASP A 157 -2.56 19.70 39.25
N SER A 158 -2.49 20.75 38.44
CA SER A 158 -2.10 20.70 37.01
C SER A 158 -0.86 19.83 36.74
N LYS A 159 -0.08 19.55 37.79
CA LYS A 159 1.09 18.69 37.86
C LYS A 159 0.80 17.22 37.45
N ALA A 160 -0.32 16.67 37.93
CA ALA A 160 -0.52 15.24 38.24
C ALA A 160 -1.58 14.51 37.44
N LYS A 161 -1.45 14.50 36.12
CA LYS A 161 -2.34 13.66 35.32
C LYS A 161 -1.78 12.25 35.24
N TYR A 162 -2.49 11.31 35.86
CA TYR A 162 -2.39 9.90 35.46
C TYR A 162 -2.68 9.84 33.97
N VAL A 163 -1.76 9.21 33.25
CA VAL A 163 -1.90 9.05 31.81
C VAL A 163 -2.86 7.90 31.58
N SER A 164 -4.15 8.21 31.63
CA SER A 164 -5.19 7.26 31.22
C SER A 164 -5.08 7.02 29.72
N LEU A 165 -5.02 5.75 29.33
CA LEU A 165 -5.04 5.35 27.94
C LEU A 165 -6.44 4.90 27.54
N PHE A 166 -6.79 5.18 26.28
CA PHE A 166 -7.94 4.54 25.65
C PHE A 166 -7.69 3.04 25.47
N GLY A 167 -8.76 2.24 25.38
CA GLY A 167 -8.67 0.77 25.32
C GLY A 167 -7.64 0.25 24.31
N TYR A 168 -7.64 0.77 23.08
CA TYR A 168 -6.70 0.35 22.02
C TYR A 168 -5.24 0.76 22.30
N ASN A 169 -5.03 1.86 23.04
CA ASN A 169 -3.69 2.29 23.47
C ASN A 169 -3.21 1.45 24.65
N GLU A 170 -4.11 1.05 25.55
CA GLU A 170 -3.80 0.12 26.65
C GLU A 170 -3.42 -1.26 26.09
N GLU A 171 -4.18 -1.80 25.14
CA GLU A 171 -3.82 -3.04 24.41
C GLU A 171 -2.43 -2.94 23.78
N THR A 172 -2.15 -1.83 23.08
CA THR A 172 -0.83 -1.59 22.49
C THR A 172 0.28 -1.55 23.55
N TYR A 173 0.02 -0.93 24.70
CA TYR A 173 0.98 -0.78 25.79
C TYR A 173 1.24 -2.10 26.52
N GLU A 174 0.23 -2.94 26.71
CA GLU A 174 0.41 -4.28 27.25
C GLU A 174 1.23 -5.16 26.32
N LEU A 175 0.91 -5.16 25.02
CA LEU A 175 1.70 -5.89 24.01
C LEU A 175 3.16 -5.41 24.00
N LEU A 176 3.39 -4.10 24.17
CA LEU A 176 4.73 -3.54 24.34
C LEU A 176 5.42 -4.13 25.57
N ASN A 177 4.78 -4.13 26.73
CA ASN A 177 5.36 -4.66 27.97
C ASN A 177 5.60 -6.17 27.91
N GLU A 178 4.68 -6.95 27.33
CA GLU A 178 4.88 -8.39 27.10
C GLU A 178 6.07 -8.65 26.18
N ARG A 179 6.19 -7.87 25.11
CA ARG A 179 7.34 -7.96 24.21
C ARG A 179 8.64 -7.65 24.93
N LEU A 180 8.66 -6.59 25.75
CA LEU A 180 9.84 -6.15 26.49
C LEU A 180 10.31 -7.14 27.57
N LYS A 181 9.49 -8.13 27.96
CA LYS A 181 9.92 -9.24 28.82
C LYS A 181 10.87 -10.21 28.12
N THR A 182 10.74 -10.36 26.79
CA THR A 182 11.50 -11.35 26.00
C THR A 182 12.54 -10.70 25.09
N HIS A 183 12.35 -9.45 24.71
CA HIS A 183 13.22 -8.70 23.80
C HIS A 183 13.47 -7.30 24.36
N ARG A 184 14.61 -6.69 24.07
CA ARG A 184 14.92 -5.34 24.59
C ARG A 184 14.44 -4.21 23.67
N HIS A 185 14.20 -4.51 22.40
CA HIS A 185 13.87 -3.51 21.38
C HIS A 185 12.46 -3.73 20.83
N CYS A 186 11.67 -2.65 20.74
CA CYS A 186 10.33 -2.71 20.17
C CYS A 186 9.89 -1.36 19.60
N CYS A 187 9.21 -1.38 18.45
CA CYS A 187 8.63 -0.17 17.85
C CYS A 187 7.09 -0.16 17.95
N VAL A 188 6.51 0.89 18.53
CA VAL A 188 5.07 1.17 18.47
C VAL A 188 4.75 1.89 17.16
N VAL A 189 3.87 1.29 16.36
CA VAL A 189 3.48 1.82 15.05
C VAL A 189 2.01 2.21 15.05
N GLN A 190 1.69 3.48 15.23
CA GLN A 190 0.30 3.97 15.17
C GLN A 190 0.19 5.27 14.38
N ALA A 191 -0.92 5.48 13.68
CA ALA A 191 -1.20 6.72 12.95
C ALA A 191 -1.02 8.00 13.80
N THR A 192 -0.75 9.12 13.15
CA THR A 192 -0.74 10.44 13.83
C THR A 192 -2.13 10.75 14.38
N GLY A 193 -2.21 11.33 15.58
CA GLY A 193 -3.48 11.69 16.23
C GLY A 193 -4.10 10.60 17.12
N THR A 194 -3.57 9.37 17.12
CA THR A 194 -4.10 8.24 17.93
C THR A 194 -3.56 8.20 19.37
N GLY A 195 -2.67 9.12 19.75
CA GLY A 195 -2.18 9.20 21.13
C GLY A 195 -0.87 8.47 21.45
N LYS A 196 0.02 8.21 20.47
CA LYS A 196 1.39 7.67 20.72
C LYS A 196 2.15 8.37 21.85
N ARG A 197 2.01 9.69 21.98
CA ARG A 197 2.58 10.49 23.05
C ARG A 197 2.15 10.01 24.45
N PHE A 198 0.89 9.59 24.59
CA PHE A 198 0.37 9.09 25.86
C PHE A 198 0.92 7.70 26.17
N ILE A 199 1.11 6.83 25.17
CA ILE A 199 1.82 5.56 25.35
C ILE A 199 3.24 5.80 25.87
N ALA A 200 3.97 6.76 25.28
CA ALA A 200 5.30 7.16 25.74
C ALA A 200 5.28 7.66 27.19
N ALA A 201 4.32 8.54 27.52
CA ALA A 201 4.18 9.08 28.86
C ALA A 201 3.86 7.99 29.90
N ARG A 202 2.98 7.03 29.55
CA ARG A 202 2.66 5.87 30.38
C ARG A 202 3.88 4.98 30.60
N TYR A 203 4.59 4.63 29.52
CA TYR A 203 5.82 3.85 29.56
C TYR A 203 6.87 4.45 30.52
N MET A 204 7.11 5.76 30.42
CA MET A 204 8.07 6.45 31.27
C MET A 204 7.59 6.52 32.73
N SER A 205 6.29 6.70 32.95
CA SER A 205 5.70 6.76 34.29
C SER A 205 5.78 5.44 35.04
N ASP A 206 5.61 4.30 34.36
CA ASP A 206 5.67 2.98 34.98
C ASP A 206 7.12 2.50 35.23
N ARG A 207 8.12 3.25 34.74
CA ARG A 207 9.56 2.99 34.90
C ARG A 207 10.23 4.12 35.70
N ILE A 208 9.53 4.63 36.72
CA ILE A 208 9.97 5.78 37.52
C ILE A 208 11.30 5.54 38.27
N ASP A 209 11.62 4.27 38.52
CA ASP A 209 12.84 3.77 39.15
C ASP A 209 14.04 3.68 38.20
N LYS A 210 13.82 3.78 36.89
CA LYS A 210 14.84 3.66 35.84
C LYS A 210 15.31 5.03 35.33
N LYS A 211 16.56 5.14 34.87
CA LYS A 211 17.06 6.32 34.14
C LYS A 211 16.61 6.24 32.69
N ILE A 212 15.87 7.26 32.23
CA ILE A 212 15.25 7.25 30.90
C ILE A 212 15.81 8.39 30.04
N LEU A 213 16.16 8.11 28.79
CA LEU A 213 16.46 9.10 27.76
C LEU A 213 15.32 9.17 26.74
N PHE A 214 14.64 10.31 26.67
CA PHE A 214 13.65 10.61 25.64
C PHE A 214 14.31 11.40 24.49
N LEU A 215 14.18 10.88 23.28
CA LEU A 215 14.79 11.40 22.06
C LEU A 215 13.72 11.79 21.06
N SER A 216 13.86 12.99 20.49
CA SER A 216 12.99 13.44 19.41
C SER A 216 13.71 14.32 18.38
N PRO A 217 13.07 14.64 17.26
CA PRO A 217 13.66 15.51 16.24
C PRO A 217 13.84 16.98 16.67
N SER A 218 13.09 17.48 17.66
CA SER A 218 13.09 18.91 18.00
C SER A 218 12.89 19.18 19.49
N LYS A 219 13.46 20.30 19.97
CA LYS A 219 13.28 20.76 21.37
C LYS A 219 11.81 21.06 21.69
N TYR A 220 11.03 21.44 20.68
CA TYR A 220 9.60 21.68 20.84
C TYR A 220 8.84 20.40 21.21
N ILE A 221 9.07 19.28 20.51
CA ILE A 221 8.45 17.98 20.85
C ILE A 221 8.82 17.57 22.27
N ASN A 222 10.10 17.72 22.64
CA ASN A 222 10.57 17.47 24.01
C ASN A 222 9.83 18.34 25.03
N SER A 223 9.62 19.63 24.74
CA SER A 223 8.88 20.52 25.64
C SER A 223 7.41 20.11 25.79
N GLN A 224 6.77 19.66 24.71
CA GLN A 224 5.40 19.16 24.75
C GLN A 224 5.33 17.85 25.55
N GLN A 225 6.22 16.89 25.29
CA GLN A 225 6.27 15.65 26.07
C GLN A 225 6.50 15.92 27.55
N LYS A 226 7.47 16.79 27.86
CA LYS A 226 7.77 17.22 29.23
C LYS A 226 6.57 17.87 29.91
N SER A 227 5.78 18.67 29.18
CA SER A 227 4.54 19.26 29.70
C SER A 227 3.45 18.22 30.00
N SER A 228 3.46 17.08 29.31
CA SER A 228 2.56 15.95 29.57
C SER A 228 3.07 15.01 30.66
N SER A 229 4.33 15.14 31.08
CA SER A 229 5.02 14.25 32.01
C SER A 229 5.87 15.04 33.03
N ILE A 230 5.31 16.15 33.54
CA ILE A 230 6.03 17.17 34.35
C ILE A 230 6.69 16.60 35.62
N PHE A 231 6.25 15.42 36.06
CA PHE A 231 6.66 14.79 37.31
C PHE A 231 7.78 13.78 37.22
N LEU A 232 8.21 13.45 36.01
CA LEU A 232 9.26 12.46 35.80
C LEU A 232 10.62 13.15 35.86
N ASN A 233 11.20 13.18 37.06
CA ASN A 233 12.53 13.73 37.29
C ASN A 233 13.65 12.78 36.80
N ASN A 234 13.32 11.51 36.53
CA ASN A 234 14.21 10.47 36.03
C ASN A 234 14.37 10.46 34.49
N VAL A 235 13.70 11.38 33.78
CA VAL A 235 13.71 11.47 32.31
C VAL A 235 14.61 12.62 31.84
N THR A 236 15.63 12.28 31.06
CA THR A 236 16.44 13.24 30.30
C THR A 236 15.85 13.42 28.91
N TYR A 237 15.67 14.68 28.48
CA TYR A 237 15.13 15.01 27.16
C TYR A 237 16.23 15.54 26.26
N MET A 238 16.44 14.91 25.10
CA MET A 238 17.48 15.28 24.14
C MET A 238 16.95 15.23 22.71
N THR A 239 17.58 15.96 21.79
CA THR A 239 17.25 15.88 20.36
C THR A 239 18.19 14.89 19.66
N TYR A 240 17.80 14.37 18.48
CA TYR A 240 18.71 13.55 17.67
C TYR A 240 20.03 14.25 17.33
N SER A 241 20.01 15.58 17.15
CA SER A 241 21.24 16.37 16.98
C SER A 241 22.13 16.37 18.22
N GLY A 242 21.54 16.31 19.42
CA GLY A 242 22.28 16.25 20.69
C GLY A 242 23.04 14.93 20.84
N ILE A 243 22.49 13.82 20.33
CA ILE A 243 23.23 12.54 20.29
C ILE A 243 24.46 12.66 19.40
N LEU A 244 24.32 13.28 18.23
CA LEU A 244 25.42 13.45 17.30
C LEU A 244 26.54 14.33 17.90
N GLU A 245 26.16 15.35 18.67
CA GLU A 245 27.12 16.16 19.42
C GLU A 245 27.79 15.37 20.55
N ALA A 246 27.02 14.60 21.32
CA ALA A 246 27.56 13.70 22.35
C ALA A 246 28.54 12.68 21.77
N ALA A 247 28.19 12.05 20.65
CA ALA A 247 29.05 11.08 19.95
C ALA A 247 30.34 11.73 19.44
N LYS A 248 30.26 12.94 18.86
CA LYS A 248 31.45 13.71 18.43
C LYS A 248 32.39 14.06 19.59
N ASN A 249 31.81 14.35 20.76
CA ASN A 249 32.56 14.71 21.96
C ASN A 249 32.93 13.50 22.83
N ASN A 250 32.72 12.26 22.35
CA ASN A 250 32.94 11.01 23.08
C ASN A 250 32.24 10.98 24.46
N VAL A 251 31.07 11.60 24.57
CA VAL A 251 30.25 11.55 25.79
C VAL A 251 29.44 10.26 25.78
N GLU A 252 29.71 9.41 26.76
CA GLU A 252 28.99 8.14 26.94
C GLU A 252 27.60 8.40 27.54
N LEU A 253 26.55 7.99 26.81
CA LEU A 253 25.16 8.10 27.26
C LEU A 253 24.69 6.74 27.79
N LYS A 254 24.70 6.57 29.12
CA LYS A 254 24.21 5.37 29.82
C LYS A 254 22.85 5.61 30.47
N PHE A 255 21.84 4.91 29.99
CA PHE A 255 20.47 4.93 30.48
C PHE A 255 19.89 3.51 30.49
N ASP A 256 18.94 3.26 31.38
CA ASP A 256 18.27 1.95 31.47
C ASP A 256 17.18 1.80 30.38
N CYS A 257 16.65 2.95 29.91
CA CYS A 257 15.58 3.00 28.91
C CYS A 257 15.83 4.14 27.91
N PHE A 258 15.59 3.87 26.63
CA PHE A 258 15.62 4.84 25.54
C PHE A 258 14.26 4.88 24.84
N VAL A 259 13.67 6.07 24.74
CA VAL A 259 12.40 6.29 24.03
C VAL A 259 12.67 7.20 22.84
N PHE A 260 12.36 6.73 21.63
CA PHE A 260 12.61 7.43 20.37
C PHE A 260 11.28 7.84 19.75
N ASP A 261 11.04 9.15 19.60
CA ASP A 261 9.86 9.65 18.89
C ASP A 261 10.17 9.96 17.42
N GLU A 262 9.18 9.79 16.55
CA GLU A 262 9.28 9.94 15.10
C GLU A 262 10.46 9.15 14.49
N VAL A 263 10.59 7.86 14.83
CA VAL A 263 11.74 7.01 14.44
C VAL A 263 11.96 6.90 12.94
N HIS A 264 10.92 7.17 12.13
CA HIS A 264 11.02 7.23 10.68
C HIS A 264 12.07 8.24 10.18
N ARG A 265 12.56 9.14 11.03
CA ARG A 265 13.64 10.08 10.69
C ARG A 265 15.05 9.51 10.87
N LEU A 266 15.22 8.44 11.65
CA LEU A 266 16.52 7.80 11.89
C LEU A 266 17.14 7.22 10.63
N GLY A 267 16.35 6.94 9.59
CA GLY A 267 16.85 6.46 8.30
C GLY A 267 17.63 7.49 7.48
N ASN A 268 17.75 8.75 7.92
CA ASN A 268 18.69 9.69 7.31
C ASN A 268 20.10 9.39 7.81
N ASN A 269 21.08 9.27 6.89
CA ASN A 269 22.44 8.79 7.17
C ASN A 269 23.15 9.52 8.34
N CYS A 270 22.79 10.77 8.64
CA CYS A 270 23.44 11.54 9.68
C CYS A 270 23.07 11.10 11.11
N TRP A 271 21.86 10.59 11.37
CA TRP A 271 21.43 10.23 12.74
C TRP A 271 21.52 8.73 13.00
N GLY A 272 21.29 7.91 11.98
CA GLY A 272 21.26 6.45 12.11
C GLY A 272 22.54 5.87 12.68
N ALA A 273 23.71 6.33 12.22
CA ALA A 273 25.00 5.83 12.69
C ALA A 273 25.22 6.08 14.21
N SER A 274 24.82 7.25 14.71
CA SER A 274 24.96 7.58 16.13
C SER A 274 23.97 6.80 17.00
N VAL A 275 22.79 6.48 16.49
CA VAL A 275 21.82 5.62 17.20
C VAL A 275 22.25 4.15 17.20
N GLU A 276 22.81 3.66 16.09
CA GLU A 276 23.46 2.34 16.03
C GLU A 276 24.57 2.21 17.07
N GLN A 277 25.41 3.25 17.22
CA GLN A 277 26.43 3.28 18.25
C GLN A 277 25.83 3.22 19.67
N LEU A 278 24.73 3.93 19.93
CA LEU A 278 24.03 3.87 21.23
C LEU A 278 23.46 2.50 21.53
N LEU A 279 22.88 1.82 20.53
CA LEU A 279 22.38 0.45 20.63
C LEU A 279 23.52 -0.50 21.02
N LEU A 280 24.65 -0.40 20.33
CA LEU A 280 25.82 -1.25 20.60
C LEU A 280 26.46 -0.98 21.97
N SER A 281 26.39 0.25 22.49
CA SER A 281 26.98 0.60 23.79
C SER A 281 26.04 0.35 24.98
N ASN A 282 24.76 0.02 24.77
CA ASN A 282 23.76 -0.15 25.83
C ASN A 282 22.93 -1.44 25.65
N LEU A 283 23.61 -2.60 25.56
CA LEU A 283 22.97 -3.89 25.26
C LEU A 283 21.87 -4.33 26.25
N GLU A 284 21.93 -3.87 27.50
CA GLU A 284 20.95 -4.23 28.54
C GLU A 284 19.75 -3.27 28.63
N ALA A 285 19.79 -2.14 27.92
CA ALA A 285 18.75 -1.11 28.00
C ALA A 285 17.52 -1.45 27.14
N GLU A 286 16.35 -0.98 27.55
CA GLU A 286 15.12 -1.09 26.75
C GLU A 286 15.07 0.02 25.69
N PHE A 287 14.88 -0.32 24.41
CA PHE A 287 14.72 0.65 23.32
C PHE A 287 13.30 0.61 22.77
N VAL A 288 12.56 1.71 22.95
CA VAL A 288 11.18 1.86 22.49
C VAL A 288 11.09 2.93 21.42
N GLY A 289 10.72 2.56 20.21
CA GLY A 289 10.51 3.47 19.09
C GLY A 289 9.04 3.82 18.89
N LEU A 290 8.71 5.05 18.53
CA LEU A 290 7.36 5.49 18.20
C LEU A 290 7.34 6.06 16.78
N THR A 291 6.43 5.59 15.94
CA THR A 291 6.24 6.16 14.59
C THR A 291 4.84 5.93 14.06
N ALA A 292 4.41 6.77 13.12
CA ALA A 292 3.25 6.47 12.28
C ALA A 292 3.59 5.68 11.02
N THR A 293 4.85 5.70 10.60
CA THR A 293 5.28 5.22 9.29
C THR A 293 6.64 4.54 9.39
N PRO A 294 6.71 3.22 9.62
CA PRO A 294 7.98 2.52 9.84
C PRO A 294 8.81 2.38 8.56
N VAL A 295 8.16 2.35 7.40
CA VAL A 295 8.81 2.20 6.08
C VAL A 295 9.01 3.57 5.41
N ARG A 296 10.22 3.81 4.89
CA ARG A 296 10.57 5.03 4.13
C ARG A 296 10.31 4.89 2.63
N MET A 297 10.35 6.03 1.92
CA MET A 297 10.24 6.09 0.46
C MET A 297 11.32 5.28 -0.28
N CYS A 298 12.51 5.12 0.30
CA CYS A 298 13.57 4.28 -0.27
C CYS A 298 13.32 2.77 -0.09
N GLY A 299 12.19 2.38 0.50
CA GLY A 299 11.86 0.99 0.82
C GLY A 299 12.54 0.48 2.10
N LEU A 300 13.38 1.30 2.77
CA LEU A 300 14.01 0.93 4.03
C LEU A 300 12.97 0.88 5.16
N ASP A 301 12.87 -0.27 5.81
CA ASP A 301 12.14 -0.44 7.06
C ASP A 301 13.03 -0.07 8.25
N ILE A 302 12.60 0.94 9.02
CA ILE A 302 13.33 1.38 10.22
C ILE A 302 13.24 0.34 11.33
N ARG A 303 12.21 -0.51 11.33
CA ARG A 303 12.05 -1.58 12.32
C ARG A 303 13.17 -2.59 12.20
N ASP A 304 13.45 -3.04 10.97
CA ASP A 304 14.50 -4.02 10.70
C ASP A 304 15.87 -3.49 11.11
N ARG A 305 16.10 -2.18 10.90
CA ARG A 305 17.39 -1.56 11.16
C ARG A 305 17.69 -1.31 12.64
N PHE A 306 16.71 -0.88 13.43
CA PHE A 306 16.95 -0.41 14.81
C PHE A 306 16.15 -1.16 15.88
N PHE A 307 15.15 -1.94 15.49
CA PHE A 307 14.21 -2.59 16.43
C PHE A 307 14.02 -4.08 16.11
N GLU A 308 14.98 -4.70 15.42
CA GLU A 308 14.99 -6.14 15.08
C GLU A 308 13.73 -6.61 14.33
N GLY A 309 13.08 -5.71 13.60
CA GLY A 309 11.82 -5.97 12.90
C GLY A 309 10.58 -6.02 13.81
N PHE A 310 10.73 -5.86 15.12
CA PHE A 310 9.62 -5.99 16.07
C PHE A 310 8.78 -4.71 16.17
N SER A 311 7.46 -4.86 16.00
CA SER A 311 6.52 -3.79 16.25
C SER A 311 5.20 -4.24 16.90
N VAL A 312 4.58 -3.33 17.62
CA VAL A 312 3.26 -3.51 18.27
C VAL A 312 2.32 -2.37 17.91
N GLY A 313 1.02 -2.62 18.09
CA GLY A 313 -0.02 -1.61 17.93
C GLY A 313 -0.19 -1.07 16.52
N ASN A 314 0.08 -1.86 15.48
CA ASN A 314 0.05 -1.50 14.05
C ASN A 314 -1.33 -0.96 13.59
N ILE A 315 -1.66 0.28 13.95
CA ILE A 315 -2.91 0.96 13.62
C ILE A 315 -2.60 1.96 12.51
N SER A 316 -3.02 1.64 11.28
CA SER A 316 -2.89 2.56 10.15
C SER A 316 -3.87 3.74 10.25
N LEU A 317 -3.70 4.76 9.40
CA LEU A 317 -4.64 5.88 9.39
C LEU A 317 -6.05 5.44 9.00
N GLU A 318 -6.14 4.53 8.02
CA GLU A 318 -7.39 3.96 7.56
C GLU A 318 -8.07 3.14 8.65
N ASP A 319 -7.29 2.31 9.36
CA ASP A 319 -7.82 1.56 10.51
C ASP A 319 -8.32 2.52 11.59
N ALA A 320 -7.59 3.61 11.88
CA ALA A 320 -7.99 4.59 12.87
C ALA A 320 -9.28 5.34 12.49
N ILE A 321 -9.47 5.69 11.21
CA ILE A 321 -10.69 6.32 10.69
C ILE A 321 -11.86 5.32 10.73
N VAL A 322 -11.67 4.11 10.22
CA VAL A 322 -12.71 3.06 10.16
C VAL A 322 -13.17 2.68 11.56
N ARG A 323 -12.24 2.47 12.50
CA ARG A 323 -12.53 2.19 13.92
C ARG A 323 -13.06 3.40 14.67
N LYS A 324 -13.13 4.58 14.01
CA LYS A 324 -13.59 5.85 14.58
C LYS A 324 -12.79 6.29 15.80
N ILE A 325 -11.52 5.84 15.87
CA ILE A 325 -10.50 6.36 16.79
C ILE A 325 -10.18 7.80 16.40
N LEU A 326 -10.08 8.04 15.08
CA LEU A 326 -10.02 9.36 14.48
C LEU A 326 -11.37 9.67 13.81
N PRO A 327 -11.79 10.94 13.80
CA PRO A 327 -12.99 11.34 13.08
C PRO A 327 -12.84 11.06 11.57
N SER A 328 -13.95 10.70 10.91
CA SER A 328 -13.97 10.52 9.45
C SER A 328 -13.92 11.89 8.78
N PRO A 329 -12.87 12.23 8.01
CA PRO A 329 -12.82 13.53 7.36
C PRO A 329 -13.72 13.58 6.12
N LYS A 330 -14.26 14.76 5.83
CA LYS A 330 -14.77 15.12 4.52
C LYS A 330 -13.59 15.51 3.63
N TYR A 331 -13.31 14.72 2.60
CA TYR A 331 -12.22 14.96 1.68
C TYR A 331 -12.76 15.60 0.39
N VAL A 332 -12.34 16.81 0.08
CA VAL A 332 -12.81 17.58 -1.08
C VAL A 332 -11.64 17.76 -2.04
N THR A 333 -11.71 17.19 -3.23
CA THR A 333 -10.73 17.46 -4.29
C THR A 333 -11.15 18.70 -5.07
N GLY A 334 -10.19 19.45 -5.61
CA GLY A 334 -10.46 20.57 -6.51
C GLY A 334 -9.23 20.98 -7.30
N LEU A 335 -9.35 22.03 -8.12
CA LEU A 335 -8.25 22.60 -8.88
C LEU A 335 -7.99 24.04 -8.44
N ILE A 336 -6.74 24.36 -8.09
CA ILE A 336 -6.34 25.73 -7.71
C ILE A 336 -6.53 26.71 -8.86
N ASN A 337 -6.02 26.36 -10.04
CA ASN A 337 -6.05 27.23 -11.21
C ASN A 337 -6.10 26.41 -12.50
N ILE A 338 -6.83 26.94 -13.48
CA ILE A 338 -6.86 26.46 -14.87
C ILE A 338 -6.05 27.35 -15.81
N ASP A 339 -5.51 28.49 -15.36
CA ASP A 339 -4.85 29.48 -16.21
C ASP A 339 -3.67 28.86 -16.99
N ASP A 340 -2.87 27.97 -16.40
CA ASP A 340 -1.80 27.28 -17.12
C ASP A 340 -2.33 26.38 -18.25
N ASP A 341 -3.49 25.75 -18.05
CA ASP A 341 -4.16 24.94 -19.07
C ASP A 341 -4.81 25.83 -20.14
N VAL A 342 -5.39 26.96 -19.73
CA VAL A 342 -5.98 27.98 -20.60
C VAL A 342 -4.89 28.61 -21.48
N SER A 343 -3.77 29.06 -20.91
CA SER A 343 -2.64 29.62 -21.66
C SER A 343 -1.99 28.58 -22.59
N ARG A 344 -1.95 27.30 -22.19
CA ARG A 344 -1.55 26.20 -23.08
C ARG A 344 -2.55 25.97 -24.22
N ALA A 345 -3.84 26.20 -23.99
CA ALA A 345 -4.85 26.13 -25.06
C ALA A 345 -4.76 27.35 -25.99
N GLU A 346 -4.57 28.54 -25.43
CA GLU A 346 -4.43 29.81 -26.17
C GLU A 346 -3.16 29.82 -27.04
N SER A 347 -2.02 29.35 -26.53
CA SER A 347 -0.78 29.25 -27.30
C SER A 347 -0.90 28.31 -28.51
N LYS A 348 -1.70 27.24 -28.41
CA LYS A 348 -2.00 26.35 -29.53
C LYS A 348 -2.87 27.02 -30.61
N LEU A 349 -3.57 28.10 -30.28
CA LEU A 349 -4.36 28.88 -31.24
C LEU A 349 -3.53 29.87 -32.06
N VAL A 350 -2.28 30.16 -31.64
CA VAL A 350 -1.39 31.11 -32.32
C VAL A 350 -0.98 30.62 -33.73
N GLY A 351 -0.91 29.30 -33.94
CA GLY A 351 -0.59 28.69 -35.24
C GLY A 351 -1.80 28.31 -36.09
N VAL A 352 -3.03 28.57 -35.63
CA VAL A 352 -4.26 28.31 -36.39
C VAL A 352 -4.57 29.55 -37.23
N GLY A 353 -4.68 29.38 -38.55
CA GLY A 353 -5.04 30.47 -39.47
C GLY A 353 -6.34 31.17 -39.06
N ASP A 354 -6.45 32.47 -39.31
CA ASP A 354 -7.66 33.23 -39.00
C ASP A 354 -8.85 32.67 -39.81
N GLY A 355 -9.82 32.14 -39.08
CA GLY A 355 -11.02 31.52 -39.63
C GLY A 355 -12.01 31.22 -38.52
N GLU A 356 -13.23 30.84 -38.91
CA GLU A 356 -14.38 30.57 -38.04
C GLU A 356 -14.05 29.64 -36.86
N ARG A 357 -13.24 28.60 -37.13
CA ARG A 357 -12.77 27.63 -36.13
C ARG A 357 -11.92 28.24 -35.01
N LYS A 358 -11.12 29.27 -35.29
CA LYS A 358 -10.29 29.96 -34.27
C LYS A 358 -11.18 30.77 -33.33
N SER A 359 -12.18 31.46 -33.87
CA SER A 359 -13.18 32.21 -33.11
C SER A 359 -14.05 31.30 -32.23
N GLU A 360 -14.48 30.14 -32.74
CA GLU A 360 -15.21 29.13 -31.97
C GLU A 360 -14.38 28.62 -30.77
N LEU A 361 -13.11 28.26 -31.00
CA LEU A 361 -12.23 27.77 -29.94
C LEU A 361 -11.93 28.85 -28.89
N GLN A 362 -11.77 30.11 -29.28
CA GLN A 362 -11.62 31.23 -28.35
C GLN A 362 -12.89 31.45 -27.50
N SER A 363 -14.07 31.35 -28.12
CA SER A 363 -15.35 31.42 -27.42
C SER A 363 -15.49 30.30 -26.38
N LEU A 364 -15.09 29.08 -26.75
CA LEU A 364 -15.08 27.93 -25.85
C LEU A 364 -14.11 28.12 -24.68
N ILE A 365 -12.88 28.60 -24.91
CA ILE A 365 -11.93 28.88 -23.82
C ILE A 365 -12.49 29.93 -22.85
N ARG A 366 -13.13 30.99 -23.36
CA ARG A 366 -13.78 32.01 -22.53
C ARG A 366 -14.94 31.43 -21.72
N SER A 367 -15.78 30.60 -22.33
CA SER A 367 -16.92 29.98 -21.62
C SER A 367 -16.44 29.03 -20.52
N VAL A 368 -15.39 28.23 -20.77
CA VAL A 368 -14.71 27.40 -19.77
C VAL A 368 -14.21 28.24 -18.60
N LYS A 369 -13.55 29.37 -18.87
CA LYS A 369 -13.01 30.25 -17.83
C LYS A 369 -14.11 30.87 -16.96
N VAL A 370 -15.22 31.29 -17.58
CA VAL A 370 -16.38 31.85 -16.86
C VAL A 370 -17.09 30.79 -16.03
N ASP A 371 -17.33 29.60 -16.60
CA ASP A 371 -17.96 28.48 -15.87
C ASP A 371 -17.11 28.08 -14.67
N TRP A 372 -15.79 27.89 -14.86
CA TRP A 372 -14.87 27.59 -13.76
C TRP A 372 -14.95 28.62 -12.63
N SER A 373 -14.89 29.91 -12.98
CA SER A 373 -14.95 31.00 -12.00
C SER A 373 -16.23 30.97 -11.17
N ARG A 374 -17.35 30.57 -11.76
CA ARG A 374 -18.67 30.51 -11.12
C ARG A 374 -18.91 29.23 -10.33
N THR A 375 -18.46 28.08 -10.82
CA THR A 375 -18.88 26.77 -10.30
C THR A 375 -17.77 25.98 -9.60
N ALA A 376 -16.54 26.03 -10.12
CA ALA A 376 -15.46 25.12 -9.72
C ALA A 376 -14.21 25.83 -9.15
N SER A 377 -14.27 27.15 -8.97
CA SER A 377 -13.19 27.92 -8.35
C SER A 377 -13.07 27.63 -6.86
N VAL A 378 -11.85 27.73 -6.31
CA VAL A 378 -11.57 27.49 -4.89
C VAL A 378 -12.53 28.23 -3.94
N PRO A 379 -12.85 29.54 -4.13
CA PRO A 379 -13.81 30.23 -3.27
C PRO A 379 -15.21 29.60 -3.27
N CYS A 380 -15.69 29.12 -4.42
CA CYS A 380 -16.98 28.44 -4.52
C CYS A 380 -16.96 27.06 -3.85
N ILE A 381 -15.82 26.37 -3.90
CA ILE A 381 -15.65 25.09 -3.21
C ILE A 381 -15.66 25.29 -1.68
N LEU A 382 -14.93 26.30 -1.19
CA LEU A 382 -14.93 26.66 0.23
C LEU A 382 -16.34 27.03 0.71
N GLU A 383 -17.06 27.86 -0.05
CA GLU A 383 -18.43 28.28 0.29
C GLU A 383 -19.39 27.09 0.41
N ARG A 384 -19.37 26.16 -0.55
CA ARG A 384 -20.29 25.00 -0.56
C ARG A 384 -19.99 23.97 0.53
N HIS A 385 -18.72 23.76 0.87
CA HIS A 385 -18.35 22.66 1.76
C HIS A 385 -18.06 23.06 3.20
N LEU A 386 -17.94 24.36 3.49
CA LEU A 386 -17.85 24.89 4.84
C LEU A 386 -19.23 25.31 5.34
N GLU A 387 -19.65 24.78 6.49
CA GLU A 387 -20.84 25.27 7.19
C GLU A 387 -20.61 26.70 7.68
N GLN A 388 -19.48 26.93 8.36
CA GLN A 388 -18.99 28.24 8.80
C GLN A 388 -17.60 28.50 8.23
N VAL A 389 -17.39 29.72 7.72
CA VAL A 389 -16.08 30.15 7.20
C VAL A 389 -15.09 30.39 8.34
N SER A 390 -15.56 30.82 9.50
CA SER A 390 -14.72 31.07 10.67
C SER A 390 -14.09 29.81 11.24
N GLY A 391 -12.88 29.96 11.78
CA GLY A 391 -12.13 28.92 12.48
C GLY A 391 -10.69 28.80 12.02
N LYS A 392 -10.08 27.66 12.35
CA LYS A 392 -8.63 27.45 12.22
C LYS A 392 -8.31 26.56 11.02
N TYR A 393 -7.40 27.03 10.17
CA TYR A 393 -7.01 26.38 8.93
C TYR A 393 -5.50 26.17 8.89
N MET A 394 -5.08 24.98 8.46
CA MET A 394 -3.68 24.72 8.11
C MET A 394 -3.50 24.64 6.60
N VAL A 395 -2.56 25.41 6.07
CA VAL A 395 -2.25 25.45 4.64
C VAL A 395 -0.86 24.90 4.41
N PHE A 396 -0.75 23.84 3.61
CA PHE A 396 0.53 23.22 3.28
C PHE A 396 1.02 23.69 1.90
N CYS A 397 2.17 24.36 1.88
CA CYS A 397 2.85 24.92 0.71
C CYS A 397 4.14 24.15 0.38
N GLU A 398 4.62 24.28 -0.86
CA GLU A 398 5.80 23.56 -1.35
C GLU A 398 7.13 24.17 -0.88
N SER A 399 7.20 25.50 -0.86
CA SER A 399 8.39 26.27 -0.58
C SER A 399 8.03 27.62 0.03
N VAL A 400 9.03 28.36 0.54
CA VAL A 400 8.80 29.71 1.07
C VAL A 400 8.37 30.67 -0.04
N THR A 401 8.91 30.51 -1.24
CA THR A 401 8.48 31.27 -2.42
C THR A 401 7.01 31.02 -2.75
N HIS A 402 6.60 29.75 -2.75
CA HIS A 402 5.21 29.37 -3.00
C HIS A 402 4.26 29.84 -1.89
N LEU A 403 4.69 29.76 -0.64
CA LEU A 403 3.95 30.32 0.49
C LEU A 403 3.70 31.82 0.28
N ASN A 404 4.75 32.58 0.00
CA ASN A 404 4.64 34.03 -0.18
C ASN A 404 3.73 34.41 -1.35
N SER A 405 3.69 33.63 -2.43
CA SER A 405 2.76 33.87 -3.54
C SER A 405 1.31 33.51 -3.19
N CYS A 406 1.08 32.46 -2.40
CA CYS A 406 -0.28 31.97 -2.12
C CYS A 406 -1.01 32.70 -0.99
N VAL A 407 -0.32 33.41 -0.10
CA VAL A 407 -0.96 34.07 1.06
C VAL A 407 -2.10 34.99 0.61
N GLU A 408 -1.87 35.84 -0.39
CA GLU A 408 -2.90 36.79 -0.83
C GLU A 408 -4.04 36.09 -1.59
N ASP A 409 -3.74 35.05 -2.37
CA ASP A 409 -4.76 34.24 -3.04
C ASP A 409 -5.67 33.55 -2.02
N VAL A 410 -5.09 32.93 -0.99
CA VAL A 410 -5.85 32.27 0.08
C VAL A 410 -6.72 33.26 0.83
N ARG A 411 -6.20 34.44 1.20
CA ARG A 411 -6.99 35.52 1.80
C ARG A 411 -8.16 35.92 0.92
N LYS A 412 -7.91 36.10 -0.38
CA LYS A 412 -8.95 36.45 -1.36
C LYS A 412 -10.00 35.35 -1.44
N TRP A 413 -9.62 34.07 -1.39
CA TRP A 413 -10.57 32.97 -1.40
C TRP A 413 -11.52 33.01 -0.21
N PHE A 414 -10.99 33.22 1.00
CA PHE A 414 -11.81 33.35 2.21
C PHE A 414 -12.74 34.56 2.16
N ARG A 415 -12.26 35.73 1.71
CA ARG A 415 -13.10 36.93 1.55
C ARG A 415 -14.26 36.69 0.57
N VAL A 416 -13.98 36.09 -0.59
CA VAL A 416 -15.02 35.79 -1.59
C VAL A 416 -15.99 34.72 -1.10
N ALA A 417 -15.52 33.68 -0.42
CA ALA A 417 -16.39 32.67 0.17
C ALA A 417 -17.29 33.24 1.28
N ALA A 418 -16.75 34.15 2.11
CA ALA A 418 -17.50 34.84 3.15
C ALA A 418 -18.57 35.78 2.56
N ASP A 419 -18.22 36.57 1.54
CA ASP A 419 -19.16 37.46 0.84
C ASP A 419 -20.33 36.68 0.23
N LYS A 420 -20.04 35.54 -0.41
CA LYS A 420 -21.08 34.63 -0.93
C LYS A 420 -22.01 34.07 0.15
N LYS A 421 -21.55 33.94 1.40
CA LYS A 421 -22.37 33.56 2.57
C LYS A 421 -23.01 34.75 3.28
N GLY A 422 -22.85 35.97 2.77
CA GLY A 422 -23.41 37.19 3.37
C GLY A 422 -22.62 37.75 4.57
N ILE A 423 -21.39 37.29 4.79
CA ILE A 423 -20.51 37.78 5.86
C ILE A 423 -19.74 39.01 5.36
N LYS A 424 -20.13 40.20 5.82
CA LYS A 424 -19.58 41.49 5.35
C LYS A 424 -18.17 41.80 5.86
N THR A 425 -17.84 41.35 7.06
CA THR A 425 -16.53 41.63 7.71
C THR A 425 -15.96 40.33 8.23
N LEU A 426 -14.81 39.92 7.69
CA LEU A 426 -14.07 38.74 8.09
C LEU A 426 -12.68 39.15 8.59
N ASN A 427 -12.34 38.81 9.83
CA ASN A 427 -11.01 39.03 10.37
C ASN A 427 -10.11 37.83 9.98
N ILE A 428 -9.10 38.05 9.15
CA ILE A 428 -8.16 37.00 8.74
C ILE A 428 -6.80 37.25 9.41
N LEU A 429 -6.35 36.27 10.20
CA LEU A 429 -5.08 36.30 10.91
C LEU A 429 -4.16 35.22 10.35
N ASP A 430 -3.03 35.64 9.77
CA ASP A 430 -2.06 34.72 9.18
C ASP A 430 -0.87 34.46 10.09
N TYR A 431 -0.51 33.19 10.18
CA TYR A 431 0.58 32.68 10.97
C TYR A 431 1.49 31.85 10.07
N HIS A 432 2.79 32.00 10.24
CA HIS A 432 3.79 31.38 9.37
C HIS A 432 4.71 30.51 10.22
N ALA A 433 4.83 29.23 9.86
CA ALA A 433 5.75 28.33 10.54
C ALA A 433 6.49 27.41 9.57
N HIS A 434 7.78 27.69 9.38
CA HIS A 434 8.68 26.94 8.51
C HIS A 434 10.12 26.90 9.04
N SER A 435 10.93 26.04 8.44
CA SER A 435 12.32 25.78 8.85
C SER A 435 13.21 27.03 8.80
N LEU A 436 12.97 27.95 7.85
CA LEU A 436 13.74 29.21 7.76
C LEU A 436 13.37 30.27 8.83
N CYS A 437 12.25 30.13 9.54
CA CYS A 437 11.92 31.05 10.64
C CYS A 437 12.77 30.71 11.88
N LYS A 438 13.24 31.74 12.61
CA LYS A 438 13.93 31.54 13.89
C LYS A 438 13.05 30.73 14.86
N GLU A 439 13.66 29.88 15.69
CA GLU A 439 12.92 28.96 16.57
C GLU A 439 11.98 29.70 17.53
N GLY A 440 12.44 30.81 18.11
CA GLY A 440 11.62 31.68 18.97
C GLY A 440 10.44 32.34 18.26
N GLN A 441 10.57 32.69 16.97
CA GLN A 441 9.46 33.24 16.17
C GLN A 441 8.43 32.16 15.86
N ASN A 442 8.87 30.97 15.43
CA ASN A 442 7.97 29.84 15.19
C ASN A 442 7.14 29.49 16.43
N LYS A 443 7.77 29.46 17.61
CA LYS A 443 7.07 29.18 18.87
C LYS A 443 5.97 30.21 19.14
N LYS A 444 6.29 31.51 19.03
CA LYS A 444 5.31 32.60 19.21
C LYS A 444 4.14 32.51 18.23
N GLN A 445 4.42 32.23 16.95
CA GLN A 445 3.38 32.09 15.91
C GLN A 445 2.44 30.91 16.20
N ILE A 446 2.99 29.76 16.62
CA ILE A 446 2.20 28.57 16.98
C ILE A 446 1.37 28.81 18.24
N GLU A 447 1.94 29.46 19.25
CA GLU A 447 1.22 29.82 20.49
C GLU A 447 0.07 30.78 20.19
N ALA A 448 0.30 31.80 19.37
CA ALA A 448 -0.73 32.74 18.95
C ALA A 448 -1.83 32.09 18.09
N PHE A 449 -1.49 31.14 17.23
CA PHE A 449 -2.48 30.38 16.46
C PHE A 449 -3.31 29.44 17.36
N ASN A 450 -2.69 28.87 18.40
CA ASN A 450 -3.37 27.97 19.34
C ASN A 450 -4.39 28.68 20.23
N SER A 451 -4.35 30.01 20.37
CA SER A 451 -5.38 30.72 21.16
C SER A 451 -6.79 30.53 20.56
N PRO A 452 -7.86 30.54 21.38
CA PRO A 452 -9.24 30.49 20.91
C PRO A 452 -9.54 31.57 19.86
N LEU A 453 -10.63 31.41 19.12
CA LEU A 453 -11.10 32.47 18.21
C LEU A 453 -11.67 33.61 19.06
N ASP A 454 -11.35 34.85 18.72
CA ASP A 454 -11.83 36.01 19.49
C ASP A 454 -13.25 36.44 19.06
N SER A 455 -13.71 36.02 17.87
CA SER A 455 -15.06 36.31 17.36
C SER A 455 -15.59 35.23 16.41
N GLU A 456 -16.90 35.22 16.17
CA GLU A 456 -17.58 34.30 15.23
C GLU A 456 -17.24 34.53 13.75
N ASN A 457 -16.61 35.66 13.42
CA ASN A 457 -16.18 36.03 12.06
C ASN A 457 -14.65 36.05 11.91
N GLU A 458 -13.95 35.26 12.72
CA GLU A 458 -12.49 35.17 12.69
C GLU A 458 -12.00 33.89 11.99
N VAL A 459 -10.99 34.07 11.13
CA VAL A 459 -10.27 33.01 10.44
C VAL A 459 -8.80 33.09 10.81
N LYS A 460 -8.28 32.03 11.43
CA LYS A 460 -6.84 31.87 11.67
C LYS A 460 -6.26 30.92 10.63
N ILE A 461 -5.24 31.35 9.90
CA ILE A 461 -4.60 30.56 8.85
C ILE A 461 -3.14 30.33 9.22
N LEU A 462 -2.73 29.07 9.30
CA LEU A 462 -1.37 28.68 9.57
C LEU A 462 -0.72 28.09 8.32
N PHE A 463 0.17 28.86 7.70
CA PHE A 463 0.94 28.43 6.55
C PHE A 463 2.17 27.64 6.99
N SER A 464 2.37 26.48 6.36
CA SER A 464 3.51 25.62 6.63
C SER A 464 4.06 24.93 5.38
N ILE A 465 5.31 24.51 5.48
CA ILE A 465 6.03 23.82 4.42
C ILE A 465 6.45 22.43 4.90
N ASN A 466 7.40 22.39 5.83
CA ASN A 466 7.95 21.15 6.39
C ASN A 466 7.87 21.06 7.92
N LYS A 467 7.55 22.17 8.62
CA LYS A 467 7.71 22.27 10.08
C LYS A 467 6.61 21.58 10.90
N PHE A 468 5.42 21.35 10.31
CA PHE A 468 4.38 20.52 10.93
C PHE A 468 4.38 19.08 10.45
N ASN A 469 5.35 18.70 9.60
CA ASN A 469 5.67 17.30 9.35
C ASN A 469 6.52 16.70 10.51
N GLU A 470 6.67 17.45 11.62
CA GLU A 470 7.62 17.20 12.70
C GLU A 470 6.96 17.01 14.07
N GLY A 471 5.85 16.27 14.16
CA GLY A 471 5.33 15.83 15.47
C GLY A 471 4.66 16.93 16.32
N VAL A 472 4.54 18.17 15.83
CA VAL A 472 3.83 19.25 16.51
C VAL A 472 2.33 18.98 16.42
N HIS A 473 1.69 18.72 17.57
CA HIS A 473 0.23 18.68 17.69
C HIS A 473 -0.28 20.12 17.85
N ILE A 474 -1.30 20.49 17.06
CA ILE A 474 -1.92 21.81 17.05
C ILE A 474 -3.38 21.63 17.45
N SER A 475 -3.82 22.38 18.45
CA SER A 475 -5.14 22.17 19.04
C SER A 475 -6.24 22.92 18.29
N GLY A 476 -7.37 22.24 18.07
CA GLY A 476 -8.57 22.85 17.47
C GLY A 476 -8.45 23.14 15.97
N VAL A 477 -7.58 22.42 15.26
CA VAL A 477 -7.52 22.46 13.80
C VAL A 477 -8.32 21.30 13.23
N ASP A 478 -9.46 21.61 12.63
CA ASP A 478 -10.28 20.61 11.94
C ASP A 478 -10.25 20.80 10.42
N ARG A 479 -9.51 21.78 9.89
CA ARG A 479 -9.53 22.13 8.47
C ARG A 479 -8.12 22.23 7.89
N VAL A 480 -7.85 21.46 6.83
CA VAL A 480 -6.57 21.40 6.13
C VAL A 480 -6.77 21.76 4.67
N ILE A 481 -5.86 22.57 4.13
CA ILE A 481 -5.79 22.94 2.72
C ILE A 481 -4.42 22.48 2.19
N LEU A 482 -4.43 21.55 1.23
CA LEU A 482 -3.25 21.05 0.55
C LEU A 482 -3.06 21.83 -0.76
N LEU A 483 -2.06 22.71 -0.78
CA LEU A 483 -1.61 23.42 -1.99
C LEU A 483 -0.31 22.82 -2.55
N ARG A 484 0.25 21.83 -1.88
CA ARG A 484 1.52 21.19 -2.25
C ARG A 484 1.28 19.85 -2.93
N LYS A 485 1.87 19.67 -4.12
CA LYS A 485 1.99 18.35 -4.74
C LYS A 485 2.95 17.51 -3.92
N THR A 486 2.39 16.56 -3.20
CA THR A 486 3.08 15.67 -2.28
C THR A 486 3.29 14.34 -2.99
N SER A 487 4.55 14.00 -3.28
CA SER A 487 4.93 12.70 -3.85
C SER A 487 5.22 11.64 -2.79
N SER A 488 5.34 12.04 -1.52
CA SER A 488 5.61 11.16 -0.39
C SER A 488 4.30 10.81 0.33
N GLU A 489 3.89 9.54 0.25
CA GLU A 489 2.71 9.05 0.96
C GLU A 489 2.83 9.27 2.48
N VAL A 490 4.01 9.03 3.04
CA VAL A 490 4.30 9.26 4.47
C VAL A 490 4.01 10.71 4.85
N LEU A 491 4.47 11.66 4.02
CA LEU A 491 4.27 13.07 4.28
C LEU A 491 2.80 13.46 4.17
N TYR A 492 2.12 12.95 3.15
CA TYR A 492 0.70 13.18 2.92
C TYR A 492 -0.15 12.68 4.10
N LEU A 493 0.06 11.44 4.55
CA LEU A 493 -0.64 10.87 5.72
C LEU A 493 -0.36 11.67 7.00
N GLN A 494 0.88 12.15 7.18
CA GLN A 494 1.23 13.00 8.32
C GLN A 494 0.53 14.36 8.28
N GLN A 495 0.36 14.97 7.11
CA GLN A 495 -0.30 16.27 6.93
C GLN A 495 -1.80 16.17 7.24
N ILE A 496 -2.48 15.20 6.65
CA ILE A 496 -3.91 14.98 6.92
C ILE A 496 -4.14 14.55 8.37
N GLY A 497 -3.23 13.77 8.94
CA GLY A 497 -3.29 13.37 10.34
C GLY A 497 -3.10 14.50 11.35
N ARG A 498 -2.78 15.74 10.93
CA ARG A 498 -2.73 16.90 11.83
C ARG A 498 -4.10 17.52 12.11
N SER A 499 -5.08 17.36 11.20
CA SER A 499 -6.47 17.75 11.48
C SER A 499 -7.29 16.63 12.13
N LEU A 500 -6.68 15.46 12.33
CA LEU A 500 -7.34 14.30 12.92
C LEU A 500 -6.80 14.10 14.33
N SER A 501 -7.66 14.33 15.33
CA SER A 501 -7.34 14.07 16.73
C SER A 501 -8.41 13.19 17.36
N SER A 502 -7.98 12.18 18.12
CA SER A 502 -8.90 11.33 18.89
C SER A 502 -9.66 12.16 19.93
N GLY A 503 -10.96 11.94 20.06
CA GLY A 503 -11.83 12.65 21.00
C GLY A 503 -12.39 13.99 20.49
N SER A 504 -12.12 14.38 19.24
CA SER A 504 -12.83 15.49 18.61
C SER A 504 -14.26 15.09 18.21
N THR A 505 -15.22 15.97 18.43
CA THR A 505 -16.63 15.80 18.03
C THR A 505 -16.96 16.44 16.69
N THR A 506 -16.06 17.26 16.14
CA THR A 506 -16.22 17.94 14.86
C THR A 506 -15.78 17.06 13.69
N THR A 507 -16.43 17.21 12.55
CA THR A 507 -16.04 16.52 11.30
C THR A 507 -14.96 17.35 10.61
N PRO A 508 -13.71 16.84 10.48
CA PRO A 508 -12.66 17.58 9.84
C PRO A 508 -12.85 17.64 8.32
N VAL A 509 -12.41 18.72 7.71
CA VAL A 509 -12.50 18.94 6.26
C VAL A 509 -11.10 19.08 5.68
N ILE A 510 -10.80 18.26 4.67
CA ILE A 510 -9.52 18.28 3.95
C ILE A 510 -9.82 18.76 2.53
N PHE A 511 -9.23 19.90 2.15
CA PHE A 511 -9.27 20.42 0.79
C PHE A 511 -7.97 20.05 0.08
N ASP A 512 -8.05 19.26 -0.99
CA ASP A 512 -6.91 18.87 -1.82
C ASP A 512 -7.02 19.50 -3.21
N PHE A 513 -6.42 20.69 -3.36
CA PHE A 513 -6.53 21.46 -4.59
C PHE A 513 -5.47 21.13 -5.65
N VAL A 514 -4.59 20.18 -5.35
CA VAL A 514 -3.52 19.72 -6.25
C VAL A 514 -3.62 18.25 -6.61
N ASP A 515 -4.74 17.63 -6.23
CA ASP A 515 -5.09 16.24 -6.50
C ASP A 515 -3.98 15.25 -6.12
N ASN A 516 -3.52 15.35 -4.87
CA ASN A 516 -2.57 14.38 -4.31
C ASN A 516 -3.15 12.95 -4.31
N SER A 517 -4.47 12.83 -4.19
CA SER A 517 -5.18 11.55 -4.14
C SER A 517 -4.92 10.67 -5.38
N SER A 518 -4.87 11.28 -6.58
CA SER A 518 -4.59 10.57 -7.83
C SER A 518 -3.09 10.34 -8.04
N ILE A 519 -2.22 11.25 -7.58
CA ILE A 519 -0.77 11.18 -7.74
C ILE A 519 -0.14 10.08 -6.87
N LEU A 520 -0.61 9.94 -5.63
CA LEU A 520 0.03 9.09 -4.62
C LEU A 520 -0.38 7.62 -4.67
N SER A 521 -1.34 7.23 -5.52
CA SER A 521 -1.91 5.88 -5.42
C SER A 521 -2.21 5.19 -6.76
N ARG A 522 -1.69 3.97 -6.91
CA ARG A 522 -2.18 2.96 -7.89
C ARG A 522 -3.51 2.31 -7.45
N THR A 523 -4.01 2.66 -6.26
CA THR A 523 -5.31 2.25 -5.68
C THR A 523 -5.82 3.41 -4.85
N SER A 524 -6.95 4.02 -5.23
CA SER A 524 -7.53 5.21 -4.57
C SER A 524 -7.56 5.07 -3.03
N PHE A 525 -7.34 6.17 -2.31
CA PHE A 525 -7.43 6.21 -0.83
C PHE A 525 -8.75 5.60 -0.33
N SER A 526 -9.85 5.82 -1.05
CA SER A 526 -11.15 5.19 -0.82
C SER A 526 -11.11 3.66 -0.86
N SER A 527 -10.35 3.05 -1.78
CA SER A 527 -10.16 1.60 -1.84
C SER A 527 -9.46 1.05 -0.60
N ARG A 528 -8.50 1.79 -0.03
CA ARG A 528 -7.80 1.39 1.21
C ARG A 528 -8.71 1.47 2.42
N ILE A 529 -9.50 2.54 2.54
CA ILE A 529 -10.54 2.67 3.57
C ILE A 529 -11.53 1.52 3.47
N GLN A 530 -11.96 1.16 2.25
CA GLN A 530 -12.87 0.03 2.04
C GLN A 530 -12.23 -1.30 2.49
N LYS A 531 -10.97 -1.56 2.15
CA LYS A 531 -10.24 -2.74 2.63
C LYS A 531 -10.11 -2.77 4.15
N ALA A 532 -9.81 -1.63 4.78
CA ALA A 532 -9.74 -1.52 6.24
C ALA A 532 -11.10 -1.80 6.89
N LYS A 533 -12.19 -1.29 6.29
CA LYS A 533 -13.58 -1.56 6.68
C LYS A 533 -13.93 -3.03 6.59
N ASP A 534 -13.58 -3.69 5.49
CA ASP A 534 -13.87 -5.12 5.30
C ASP A 534 -13.16 -5.95 6.36
N ARG A 535 -11.88 -5.66 6.64
CA ARG A 535 -11.13 -6.30 7.74
C ARG A 535 -11.76 -6.04 9.11
N GLU A 536 -12.17 -4.81 9.39
CA GLU A 536 -12.76 -4.46 10.69
C GLU A 536 -14.14 -5.12 10.88
N ASN A 537 -14.95 -5.21 9.82
CA ASN A 537 -16.25 -5.86 9.88
C ASN A 537 -16.14 -7.36 10.17
N ILE A 538 -15.09 -8.02 9.70
CA ILE A 538 -14.80 -9.43 10.05
C ILE A 538 -14.57 -9.56 11.57
N GLU A 539 -13.75 -8.69 12.17
CA GLU A 539 -13.49 -8.73 13.61
C GLU A 539 -14.73 -8.37 14.44
N ARG A 540 -15.55 -7.42 13.98
CA ARG A 540 -16.82 -7.06 14.64
C ARG A 540 -17.84 -8.19 14.61
N GLU A 541 -17.90 -8.93 13.51
CA GLU A 541 -18.80 -10.07 13.36
C GLU A 541 -18.47 -11.20 14.35
N LYS A 542 -17.18 -11.46 14.61
CA LYS A 542 -16.74 -12.46 15.61
C LYS A 542 -17.27 -12.18 17.02
N VAL A 543 -17.39 -10.89 17.38
CA VAL A 543 -17.87 -10.46 18.71
C VAL A 543 -19.36 -10.09 18.72
N GLY A 544 -20.08 -10.35 17.62
CA GLY A 544 -21.52 -10.08 17.51
C GLY A 544 -21.90 -8.60 17.43
N LEU A 545 -20.97 -7.73 16.99
CA LEU A 545 -21.23 -6.31 16.75
C LEU A 545 -21.78 -6.07 15.34
N SER A 546 -22.60 -5.03 15.20
CA SER A 546 -23.12 -4.61 13.89
C SER A 546 -22.00 -4.18 12.92
N LYS A 547 -22.17 -4.45 11.63
CA LYS A 547 -21.21 -4.02 10.60
C LYS A 547 -21.19 -2.50 10.50
N LEU A 548 -19.99 -1.93 10.39
CA LEU A 548 -19.81 -0.50 10.19
C LEU A 548 -20.22 -0.11 8.77
N CYS A 549 -21.06 0.92 8.67
CA CYS A 549 -21.14 1.78 7.51
C CYS A 549 -20.07 2.87 7.71
N CYS A 550 -19.08 2.93 6.81
CA CYS A 550 -18.05 3.96 6.88
C CYS A 550 -18.47 5.11 5.97
N ASP A 551 -18.61 6.30 6.55
CA ASP A 551 -18.98 7.54 5.86
C ASP A 551 -17.71 8.31 5.46
N PHE A 552 -16.80 7.66 4.73
CA PHE A 552 -15.68 8.42 4.14
C PHE A 552 -16.23 9.22 2.96
N ASN A 553 -16.44 10.51 3.19
CA ASN A 553 -17.07 11.40 2.22
C ASN A 553 -15.99 12.02 1.32
N LEU A 554 -15.66 11.32 0.23
CA LEU A 554 -14.86 11.87 -0.86
C LEU A 554 -15.78 12.63 -1.81
N VAL A 555 -15.63 13.95 -1.85
CA VAL A 555 -16.32 14.83 -2.78
C VAL A 555 -15.36 15.21 -3.90
N ASP A 556 -15.68 14.77 -5.11
CA ASP A 556 -14.91 15.09 -6.30
C ASP A 556 -15.51 16.28 -7.05
N GLU A 557 -14.92 17.46 -6.91
CA GLU A 557 -15.31 18.66 -7.67
C GLU A 557 -14.61 18.78 -9.02
N ILE A 558 -13.64 17.91 -9.30
CA ILE A 558 -12.84 17.95 -10.52
C ILE A 558 -13.60 17.23 -11.65
N THR A 559 -14.02 15.98 -11.42
CA THR A 559 -14.63 15.15 -12.46
C THR A 559 -15.90 15.77 -13.06
N PRO A 560 -16.89 16.23 -12.27
CA PRO A 560 -18.11 16.84 -12.83
C PRO A 560 -17.83 18.11 -13.65
N PHE A 561 -16.82 18.89 -13.26
CA PHE A 561 -16.39 20.04 -14.04
C PHE A 561 -15.75 19.60 -15.37
N VAL A 562 -14.84 18.63 -15.35
CA VAL A 562 -14.20 18.08 -16.56
C VAL A 562 -15.21 17.45 -17.51
N GLU A 563 -16.22 16.76 -16.99
CA GLU A 563 -17.33 16.20 -17.77
C GLU A 563 -18.12 17.32 -18.46
N ARG A 564 -18.52 18.38 -17.74
CA ARG A 564 -19.18 19.56 -18.34
C ARG A 564 -18.34 20.21 -19.43
N LEU A 565 -17.03 20.35 -19.21
CA LEU A 565 -16.12 20.87 -20.23
C LEU A 565 -16.06 19.95 -21.45
N THR A 566 -16.05 18.64 -21.25
CA THR A 566 -15.95 17.70 -22.36
C THR A 566 -17.25 17.65 -23.15
N ILE A 567 -18.42 17.73 -22.50
CA ILE A 567 -19.72 17.90 -23.14
C ILE A 567 -19.73 19.15 -24.03
N ASN A 568 -19.24 20.29 -23.52
CA ASN A 568 -19.15 21.53 -24.29
C ASN A 568 -18.14 21.42 -25.45
N ALA A 569 -17.04 20.69 -25.28
CA ALA A 569 -16.07 20.45 -26.35
C ALA A 569 -16.57 19.46 -27.42
N ILE A 570 -17.40 18.48 -27.05
CA ILE A 570 -18.02 17.50 -27.95
C ILE A 570 -19.14 18.16 -28.77
N LYS A 571 -19.95 19.03 -28.15
CA LYS A 571 -21.05 19.75 -28.80
C LYS A 571 -20.59 20.76 -29.85
N ASN A 572 -19.34 21.24 -29.79
CA ASN A 572 -18.78 22.13 -30.79
C ASN A 572 -18.21 21.31 -31.98
N THR A 573 -19.08 21.17 -32.99
CA THR A 573 -18.83 20.92 -34.42
C THR A 573 -18.20 19.59 -34.90
N SER A 574 -17.45 18.80 -34.11
CA SER A 574 -16.82 17.55 -34.63
C SER A 574 -17.52 16.23 -34.30
N TYR A 575 -18.41 16.19 -33.31
CA TYR A 575 -19.04 14.94 -32.87
C TYR A 575 -20.17 14.50 -33.78
N SER A 576 -21.07 15.42 -34.17
CA SER A 576 -22.18 15.13 -35.09
C SER A 576 -21.68 14.65 -36.45
N GLN A 577 -20.65 15.32 -36.99
CA GLN A 577 -19.98 14.91 -38.22
C GLN A 577 -19.31 13.54 -38.07
N GLY A 578 -18.56 13.31 -36.98
CA GLY A 578 -17.92 12.02 -36.72
C GLY A 578 -18.91 10.86 -36.56
N MET A 579 -20.06 11.10 -35.92
CA MET A 579 -21.13 10.11 -35.79
C MET A 579 -21.80 9.80 -37.13
N ALA A 580 -22.06 10.81 -37.96
CA ALA A 580 -22.61 10.60 -39.30
C ALA A 580 -21.65 9.77 -40.18
N GLU A 581 -20.37 10.11 -40.17
CA GLU A 581 -19.33 9.37 -40.91
C GLU A 581 -19.11 7.96 -40.37
N LEU A 582 -19.16 7.74 -39.05
CA LEU A 582 -19.04 6.41 -38.47
C LEU A 582 -20.23 5.51 -38.83
N ARG A 583 -21.46 6.06 -38.88
CA ARG A 583 -22.64 5.34 -39.36
C ARG A 583 -22.52 4.96 -40.84
N LYS A 584 -22.00 5.87 -41.68
CA LYS A 584 -21.71 5.60 -43.09
C LYS A 584 -20.67 4.48 -43.22
N TYR A 585 -19.55 4.59 -42.50
CA TYR A 585 -18.49 3.57 -42.49
C TYR A 585 -19.01 2.18 -42.11
N LYS A 586 -19.85 2.10 -41.07
CA LYS A 586 -20.48 0.84 -40.63
C LYS A 586 -21.34 0.21 -41.74
N LYS A 587 -22.10 1.04 -42.45
CA LYS A 587 -22.97 0.58 -43.54
C LYS A 587 -22.15 0.01 -44.70
N ASP A 588 -21.02 0.64 -45.01
CA ASP A 588 -20.19 0.27 -46.16
C ASP A 588 -19.26 -0.94 -45.88
N ASN A 589 -18.90 -1.17 -44.62
CA ASN A 589 -17.91 -2.20 -44.23
C ASN A 589 -18.48 -3.31 -43.33
N GLU A 590 -19.77 -3.27 -43.02
CA GLU A 590 -20.48 -4.16 -42.07
C GLU A 590 -19.90 -4.18 -40.64
N HIS A 591 -18.88 -3.37 -40.35
CA HIS A 591 -18.21 -3.26 -39.07
C HIS A 591 -17.78 -1.82 -38.77
N ILE A 592 -17.44 -1.54 -37.52
CA ILE A 592 -16.99 -0.20 -37.08
C ILE A 592 -15.49 -0.11 -36.78
N ILE A 593 -14.70 -1.06 -37.27
CA ILE A 593 -13.24 -1.08 -37.07
C ILE A 593 -12.58 -0.13 -38.07
N VAL A 594 -12.53 1.15 -37.71
CA VAL A 594 -11.92 2.18 -38.55
C VAL A 594 -10.39 2.18 -38.40
N PRO A 595 -9.60 2.04 -39.49
CA PRO A 595 -8.14 2.20 -39.43
C PRO A 595 -7.74 3.59 -38.93
N PHE A 596 -6.68 3.70 -38.12
CA PHE A 596 -6.28 4.97 -37.49
C PHE A 596 -6.04 6.11 -38.50
N LEU A 597 -5.50 5.79 -39.68
CA LEU A 597 -5.22 6.76 -40.75
C LEU A 597 -6.38 6.93 -41.75
N TYR A 598 -7.53 6.32 -41.50
CA TYR A 598 -8.68 6.42 -42.39
C TYR A 598 -9.26 7.83 -42.41
N VAL A 599 -9.47 8.34 -43.63
CA VAL A 599 -10.04 9.66 -43.93
C VAL A 599 -11.23 9.44 -44.86
N CYS A 600 -12.37 10.04 -44.53
CA CYS A 600 -13.59 10.00 -45.35
C CYS A 600 -13.44 10.83 -46.62
N ASP A 601 -14.32 10.60 -47.60
CA ASP A 601 -14.34 11.31 -48.89
C ASP A 601 -14.42 12.84 -48.75
N ASN A 602 -15.03 13.33 -47.67
CA ASN A 602 -15.13 14.75 -47.34
C ASN A 602 -13.90 15.32 -46.61
N GLY A 603 -12.81 14.56 -46.52
CA GLY A 603 -11.57 14.95 -45.83
C GLY A 603 -11.61 14.77 -44.31
N PHE A 604 -12.68 14.23 -43.74
CA PHE A 604 -12.79 14.01 -42.29
C PHE A 604 -11.93 12.82 -41.83
N ALA A 605 -10.97 13.05 -40.93
CA ALA A 605 -10.09 12.01 -40.40
C ALA A 605 -10.79 11.11 -39.36
N LEU A 606 -11.75 10.30 -39.82
CA LEU A 606 -12.60 9.45 -38.98
C LEU A 606 -11.77 8.49 -38.10
N GLY A 607 -10.67 7.92 -38.61
CA GLY A 607 -9.80 7.03 -37.85
C GLY A 607 -9.19 7.68 -36.60
N GLN A 608 -8.74 8.93 -36.73
CA GLN A 608 -8.19 9.70 -35.61
C GLN A 608 -9.29 10.14 -34.64
N TRP A 609 -10.47 10.47 -35.16
CA TRP A 609 -11.64 10.83 -34.36
C TRP A 609 -12.12 9.66 -33.49
N VAL A 610 -12.30 8.46 -34.06
CA VAL A 610 -12.69 7.24 -33.31
C VAL A 610 -11.69 6.95 -32.20
N ASN A 611 -10.38 7.10 -32.46
CA ASN A 611 -9.36 6.93 -31.44
C ASN A 611 -9.46 7.97 -30.32
N LYS A 612 -9.73 9.23 -30.66
CA LYS A 612 -9.93 10.32 -29.69
C LYS A 612 -11.14 10.06 -28.79
N ILE A 613 -12.24 9.54 -29.34
CA ILE A 613 -13.44 9.15 -28.60
C ILE A 613 -13.14 8.01 -27.60
N ARG A 614 -12.37 6.99 -27.99
CA ARG A 614 -11.92 5.92 -27.08
C ARG A 614 -11.05 6.45 -25.93
N VAL A 615 -10.18 7.42 -26.21
CA VAL A 615 -9.35 8.08 -25.19
C VAL A 615 -10.22 8.89 -24.22
N TYR A 616 -11.30 9.52 -24.71
CA TYR A 616 -12.23 10.23 -23.84
C TYR A 616 -13.05 9.28 -22.96
N TYR A 617 -13.54 8.17 -23.50
CA TYR A 617 -14.23 7.13 -22.73
C TYR A 617 -13.35 6.54 -21.61
N THR A 618 -12.13 6.11 -21.95
CA THR A 618 -11.18 5.54 -20.95
C THR A 618 -10.75 6.52 -19.87
N ARG A 619 -10.85 7.83 -20.12
CA ARG A 619 -10.55 8.89 -19.13
C ARG A 619 -11.78 9.36 -18.36
N GLY A 620 -12.94 8.72 -18.53
CA GLY A 620 -14.20 9.14 -17.92
C GLY A 620 -14.69 10.50 -18.40
N ARG A 621 -14.35 10.89 -19.65
CA ARG A 621 -14.66 12.22 -20.21
C ARG A 621 -15.80 12.19 -21.23
N LEU A 622 -16.37 11.03 -21.53
CA LEU A 622 -17.51 10.92 -22.45
C LEU A 622 -18.81 10.92 -21.63
N ASP A 623 -19.84 11.63 -22.08
CA ASP A 623 -21.14 11.63 -21.39
C ASP A 623 -21.95 10.35 -21.65
N ASN A 624 -22.88 10.02 -20.76
CA ASN A 624 -23.69 8.79 -20.84
C ASN A 624 -24.59 8.75 -22.10
N THR A 625 -25.01 9.90 -22.62
CA THR A 625 -25.81 9.98 -23.85
C THR A 625 -25.01 9.60 -25.09
N ALA A 626 -23.78 10.10 -25.20
CA ALA A 626 -22.83 9.79 -26.27
C ALA A 626 -22.35 8.33 -26.15
N ILE A 627 -22.13 7.84 -24.93
CA ILE A 627 -21.83 6.43 -24.68
C ILE A 627 -22.96 5.55 -25.22
N SER A 628 -24.21 5.81 -24.81
CA SER A 628 -25.38 5.05 -25.26
C SER A 628 -25.56 5.10 -26.78
N GLU A 629 -25.35 6.27 -27.39
CA GLU A 629 -25.44 6.43 -28.85
C GLU A 629 -24.34 5.63 -29.58
N LEU A 630 -23.10 5.66 -29.09
CA LEU A 630 -21.98 4.90 -29.64
C LEU A 630 -22.15 3.38 -29.40
N GLU A 631 -22.67 2.98 -28.26
CA GLU A 631 -22.98 1.58 -27.94
C GLU A 631 -24.10 1.05 -28.84
N SER A 632 -25.11 1.87 -29.17
CA SER A 632 -26.19 1.49 -30.09
C SER A 632 -25.68 1.13 -31.50
N ILE A 633 -24.57 1.72 -31.93
CA ILE A 633 -23.92 1.40 -33.21
C ILE A 633 -22.82 0.33 -33.07
N GLY A 634 -22.61 -0.22 -31.86
CA GLY A 634 -21.69 -1.31 -31.57
C GLY A 634 -20.26 -0.87 -31.25
N MET A 635 -20.06 0.34 -30.69
CA MET A 635 -18.74 0.91 -30.40
C MET A 635 -17.83 -0.01 -29.58
N ILE A 636 -16.66 -0.32 -30.15
CA ILE A 636 -15.62 -1.09 -29.47
C ILE A 636 -14.75 -0.10 -28.70
N TRP A 637 -14.95 -0.02 -27.38
CA TRP A 637 -14.19 0.88 -26.50
C TRP A 637 -12.75 0.42 -26.30
N ASN A 638 -12.56 -0.87 -25.99
CA ASN A 638 -11.24 -1.47 -25.86
C ASN A 638 -10.87 -2.25 -27.11
N TYR A 639 -10.19 -1.58 -28.03
CA TYR A 639 -9.68 -2.21 -29.26
C TYR A 639 -8.71 -3.37 -28.96
N MET A 640 -7.99 -3.35 -27.83
CA MET A 640 -7.04 -4.41 -27.48
C MET A 640 -7.73 -5.69 -27.01
N ASP A 641 -8.86 -5.58 -26.31
CA ASP A 641 -9.66 -6.74 -25.87
C ASP A 641 -10.34 -7.41 -27.06
N HIS A 642 -10.92 -6.62 -27.98
CA HIS A 642 -11.46 -7.17 -29.22
C HIS A 642 -10.36 -7.84 -30.09
N ARG A 643 -9.17 -7.24 -30.14
CA ARG A 643 -8.01 -7.82 -30.85
C ARG A 643 -7.50 -9.11 -30.17
N TRP A 644 -7.75 -9.26 -28.88
CA TRP A 644 -7.45 -10.49 -28.13
C TRP A 644 -8.41 -11.61 -28.52
N GLU A 645 -9.72 -11.36 -28.49
CA GLU A 645 -10.76 -12.32 -28.89
C GLU A 645 -10.60 -12.79 -30.33
N LEU A 646 -10.36 -11.84 -31.26
CA LEU A 646 -10.08 -12.15 -32.66
C LEU A 646 -8.81 -13.00 -32.81
N GLY A 647 -7.74 -12.65 -32.10
CA GLY A 647 -6.48 -13.41 -32.13
C GLY A 647 -6.65 -14.84 -31.61
N LEU A 648 -7.42 -15.04 -30.54
CA LEU A 648 -7.75 -16.37 -30.01
C LEU A 648 -8.58 -17.20 -30.99
N SER A 649 -9.61 -16.61 -31.60
CA SER A 649 -10.45 -17.28 -32.59
C SER A 649 -9.63 -17.77 -33.79
N LEU A 650 -8.81 -16.87 -34.36
CA LEU A 650 -7.92 -17.19 -35.49
C LEU A 650 -6.88 -18.25 -35.13
N LEU A 651 -6.35 -18.22 -33.90
CA LEU A 651 -5.39 -19.21 -33.42
C LEU A 651 -6.04 -20.60 -33.23
N SER A 652 -7.28 -20.64 -32.74
CA SER A 652 -8.07 -21.86 -32.62
C SER A 652 -8.33 -22.49 -33.99
N GLU A 653 -8.71 -21.67 -34.97
CA GLU A 653 -8.92 -22.11 -36.34
C GLU A 653 -7.61 -22.60 -36.99
N PHE A 654 -6.50 -21.89 -36.77
CA PHE A 654 -5.18 -22.33 -37.22
C PHE A 654 -4.82 -23.72 -36.65
N LYS A 655 -5.11 -23.98 -35.36
CA LYS A 655 -4.91 -25.30 -34.74
C LYS A 655 -5.79 -26.36 -35.40
N ARG A 656 -7.05 -26.04 -35.67
CA ARG A 656 -8.01 -26.95 -36.31
C ARG A 656 -7.53 -27.40 -37.68
N VAL A 657 -7.00 -26.46 -38.48
CA VAL A 657 -6.51 -26.73 -39.84
C VAL A 657 -5.16 -27.43 -39.86
N ASN A 658 -4.21 -26.98 -39.04
CA ASN A 658 -2.80 -27.43 -39.12
C ASN A 658 -2.44 -28.51 -38.09
N GLY A 659 -3.36 -28.86 -37.19
CA GLY A 659 -3.12 -29.82 -36.09
C GLY A 659 -2.15 -29.32 -35.00
N HIS A 660 -1.58 -28.12 -35.14
CA HIS A 660 -0.58 -27.59 -34.22
C HIS A 660 -0.67 -26.06 -34.06
N LEU A 661 -0.06 -25.52 -33.00
CA LEU A 661 -0.01 -24.08 -32.70
C LEU A 661 1.32 -23.40 -33.05
N ARG A 662 2.11 -23.98 -33.95
CA ARG A 662 3.37 -23.41 -34.44
C ARG A 662 3.10 -22.42 -35.58
N VAL A 663 2.56 -21.26 -35.22
CA VAL A 663 2.25 -20.20 -36.19
C VAL A 663 3.55 -19.56 -36.73
N PRO A 664 3.78 -19.54 -38.06
CA PRO A 664 4.88 -18.81 -38.67
C PRO A 664 4.82 -17.31 -38.36
N LYS A 665 5.96 -16.64 -38.20
CA LYS A 665 6.00 -15.19 -37.91
C LYS A 665 5.33 -14.34 -39.02
N THR A 666 5.28 -14.87 -40.24
CA THR A 666 4.69 -14.25 -41.44
C THR A 666 3.22 -14.57 -41.63
N GLU A 667 2.61 -15.41 -40.80
CA GLU A 667 1.22 -15.84 -40.96
C GLU A 667 0.24 -14.68 -40.77
N ARG A 668 -0.64 -14.47 -41.75
CA ARG A 668 -1.68 -13.44 -41.74
C ARG A 668 -3.01 -14.03 -42.15
N VAL A 669 -4.08 -13.59 -41.49
CA VAL A 669 -5.46 -13.91 -41.87
C VAL A 669 -6.17 -12.60 -42.14
N GLY A 670 -6.45 -12.31 -43.42
CA GLY A 670 -6.84 -10.97 -43.87
C GLY A 670 -5.78 -9.92 -43.49
N GLU A 671 -6.22 -8.81 -42.90
CA GLU A 671 -5.35 -7.75 -42.38
C GLU A 671 -4.64 -8.13 -41.05
N PHE A 672 -5.06 -9.20 -40.38
CA PHE A 672 -4.57 -9.57 -39.06
C PHE A 672 -3.27 -10.38 -39.12
N ASN A 673 -2.18 -9.82 -38.56
CA ASN A 673 -0.90 -10.51 -38.43
C ASN A 673 -0.90 -11.47 -37.21
N LEU A 674 -1.36 -12.71 -37.44
CA LEU A 674 -1.45 -13.75 -36.42
C LEU A 674 -0.08 -14.18 -35.90
N GLY A 675 0.91 -14.31 -36.80
CA GLY A 675 2.29 -14.66 -36.43
C GLY A 675 2.95 -13.66 -35.49
N GLY A 676 2.77 -12.37 -35.77
CA GLY A 676 3.21 -11.27 -34.92
C GLY A 676 2.48 -11.24 -33.57
N TRP A 677 1.16 -11.46 -33.58
CA TRP A 677 0.34 -11.50 -32.37
C TRP A 677 0.79 -12.62 -31.42
N VAL A 678 0.98 -13.85 -31.92
CA VAL A 678 1.52 -15.00 -31.17
C VAL A 678 2.91 -14.70 -30.59
N GLY A 679 3.78 -14.05 -31.37
CA GLY A 679 5.11 -13.64 -30.92
C GLY A 679 5.08 -12.67 -29.74
N SER A 680 4.19 -11.67 -29.77
CA SER A 680 4.02 -10.70 -28.69
C SER A 680 3.56 -11.36 -27.39
N ARG A 681 2.63 -12.34 -27.45
CA ARG A 681 2.17 -13.08 -26.25
C ARG A 681 3.30 -13.83 -25.55
N ARG A 682 4.18 -14.48 -26.33
CA ARG A 682 5.36 -15.17 -25.78
C ARG A 682 6.32 -14.20 -25.08
N MET A 683 6.50 -12.99 -25.62
CA MET A 683 7.34 -11.97 -24.99
C MET A 683 6.72 -11.41 -23.70
N GLU A 684 5.42 -11.15 -23.68
CA GLU A 684 4.71 -10.64 -22.50
C GLU A 684 4.70 -11.67 -21.37
N PHE A 685 4.51 -12.96 -21.68
CA PHE A 685 4.64 -14.04 -20.70
C PHE A 685 6.04 -14.11 -20.09
N LYS A 686 7.10 -14.03 -20.94
CA LYS A 686 8.50 -14.02 -20.47
C LYS A 686 8.81 -12.81 -19.57
N ARG A 687 8.16 -11.67 -19.79
CA ARG A 687 8.35 -10.44 -19.00
C ARG A 687 7.46 -10.37 -17.76
N GLY A 688 6.57 -11.34 -17.55
CA GLY A 688 5.61 -11.33 -16.45
C GLY A 688 4.52 -10.26 -16.58
N THR A 689 4.28 -9.74 -17.79
CA THR A 689 3.31 -8.65 -18.04
C THR A 689 1.98 -9.15 -18.61
N LEU A 690 1.84 -10.45 -18.89
CA LEU A 690 0.60 -11.04 -19.40
C LEU A 690 -0.33 -11.44 -18.23
N GLU A 691 -1.58 -11.03 -18.30
CA GLU A 691 -2.59 -11.30 -17.26
C GLU A 691 -2.88 -12.80 -17.11
N LYS A 692 -3.20 -13.24 -15.89
CA LYS A 692 -3.40 -14.66 -15.55
C LYS A 692 -4.50 -15.32 -16.38
N PHE A 693 -5.65 -14.67 -16.57
CA PHE A 693 -6.75 -15.25 -17.34
C PHE A 693 -6.39 -15.47 -18.83
N LYS A 694 -5.59 -14.57 -19.41
CA LYS A 694 -5.09 -14.66 -20.79
C LYS A 694 -4.14 -15.85 -20.97
N ILE A 695 -3.35 -16.14 -19.94
CA ILE A 695 -2.48 -17.33 -19.89
C ILE A 695 -3.34 -18.60 -19.86
N ASP A 696 -4.38 -18.62 -19.02
CA ASP A 696 -5.26 -19.78 -18.86
C ASP A 696 -6.04 -20.10 -20.16
N GLU A 697 -6.52 -19.09 -20.89
CA GLU A 697 -7.18 -19.28 -22.20
C GLU A 697 -6.25 -19.87 -23.26
N LEU A 698 -5.01 -19.35 -23.36
CA LEU A 698 -4.01 -19.89 -24.27
C LEU A 698 -3.58 -21.31 -23.86
N ASN A 699 -3.47 -21.60 -22.56
CA ASN A 699 -3.17 -22.94 -22.05
C ASN A 699 -4.26 -23.94 -22.40
N LYS A 700 -5.54 -23.57 -22.31
CA LYS A 700 -6.67 -24.42 -22.74
C LYS A 700 -6.58 -24.81 -24.22
N LEU A 701 -6.06 -23.91 -25.07
CA LEU A 701 -5.80 -24.22 -26.48
C LEU A 701 -4.55 -25.09 -26.70
N GLY A 702 -3.72 -25.32 -25.67
CA GLY A 702 -2.45 -26.05 -25.78
C GLY A 702 -1.30 -25.19 -26.32
N PHE A 703 -1.32 -23.89 -26.03
CA PHE A 703 -0.34 -22.93 -26.55
C PHE A 703 1.09 -23.19 -26.05
N ILE A 704 2.04 -23.16 -26.98
CA ILE A 704 3.45 -23.46 -26.70
C ILE A 704 4.20 -22.15 -26.40
N TRP A 705 4.55 -21.96 -25.12
CA TRP A 705 5.26 -20.77 -24.61
C TRP A 705 6.75 -20.77 -24.94
N ASN A 706 7.45 -21.90 -24.73
CA ASN A 706 8.85 -22.06 -25.09
C ASN A 706 8.99 -23.02 -26.28
N THR A 707 9.30 -22.46 -27.46
CA THR A 707 9.44 -23.25 -28.69
C THR A 707 10.71 -24.11 -28.71
N GLN A 708 11.75 -23.78 -27.93
CA GLN A 708 13.02 -24.52 -27.95
C GLN A 708 12.98 -25.87 -27.23
N ASP A 709 12.26 -25.98 -26.11
CA ASP A 709 12.14 -27.24 -25.37
C ASP A 709 11.21 -28.24 -26.08
N SER A 710 10.13 -27.75 -26.70
CA SER A 710 9.26 -28.57 -27.56
C SER A 710 9.96 -29.06 -28.84
N LEU A 711 10.90 -28.27 -29.39
CA LEU A 711 11.72 -28.70 -30.54
C LEU A 711 12.70 -29.81 -30.17
N TRP A 712 13.25 -29.80 -28.93
CA TRP A 712 14.10 -30.86 -28.44
C TRP A 712 13.33 -32.18 -28.30
N GLU A 713 12.21 -32.18 -27.59
CA GLU A 713 11.39 -33.38 -27.37
C GLU A 713 10.90 -33.97 -28.70
N TYR A 714 10.39 -33.11 -29.59
CA TYR A 714 9.93 -33.53 -30.91
C TYR A 714 11.06 -34.10 -31.78
N ALA A 715 12.22 -33.45 -31.84
CA ALA A 715 13.36 -33.95 -32.62
C ALA A 715 13.97 -35.22 -32.02
N TYR A 716 13.98 -35.33 -30.69
CA TYR A 716 14.40 -36.52 -29.97
C TYR A 716 13.47 -37.70 -30.28
N LEU A 717 12.15 -37.52 -30.26
CA LEU A 717 11.19 -38.55 -30.66
C LEU A 717 11.37 -39.00 -32.12
N LYS A 718 11.65 -38.07 -33.04
CA LYS A 718 11.98 -38.41 -34.44
C LYS A 718 13.28 -39.19 -34.56
N PHE A 719 14.28 -38.86 -33.74
CA PHE A 719 15.52 -39.64 -33.66
C PHE A 719 15.28 -41.06 -33.11
N CYS A 720 14.46 -41.22 -32.07
CA CYS A 720 14.05 -42.52 -31.54
C CYS A 720 13.35 -43.36 -32.62
N SER A 721 12.38 -42.77 -33.32
CA SER A 721 11.64 -43.44 -34.41
C SER A 721 12.58 -43.88 -35.53
N TYR A 722 13.55 -43.05 -35.91
CA TYR A 722 14.58 -43.42 -36.88
C TYR A 722 15.40 -44.63 -36.41
N CYS A 723 15.87 -44.62 -35.16
CA CYS A 723 16.68 -45.71 -34.61
C CYS A 723 15.90 -47.04 -34.56
N SER A 724 14.63 -47.00 -34.17
CA SER A 724 13.77 -48.18 -34.12
C SER A 724 13.47 -48.76 -35.51
N THR A 725 13.28 -47.90 -36.52
CA THR A 725 12.94 -48.33 -37.89
C THR A 725 14.16 -48.81 -38.69
N HIS A 726 15.33 -48.18 -38.50
CA HIS A 726 16.53 -48.46 -39.29
C HIS A 726 17.56 -49.33 -38.57
N GLY A 727 17.36 -49.65 -37.28
CA GLY A 727 18.29 -50.44 -36.46
C GLY A 727 19.67 -49.80 -36.31
N SER A 728 19.80 -48.50 -36.55
CA SER A 728 21.07 -47.78 -36.60
C SER A 728 20.90 -46.34 -36.13
N ALA A 729 21.79 -45.89 -35.24
CA ALA A 729 21.88 -44.49 -34.80
C ALA A 729 22.67 -43.59 -35.78
N ASN A 730 23.14 -44.13 -36.92
CA ASN A 730 23.89 -43.38 -37.92
C ASN A 730 22.97 -42.74 -38.97
N VAL A 731 22.38 -41.59 -38.62
CA VAL A 731 21.51 -40.82 -39.52
C VAL A 731 22.32 -40.15 -40.65
N PRO A 732 21.99 -40.36 -41.93
CA PRO A 732 22.58 -39.63 -43.05
C PRO A 732 22.37 -38.12 -42.94
N ARG A 733 23.36 -37.32 -43.32
CA ARG A 733 23.28 -35.85 -43.24
C ARG A 733 22.08 -35.27 -44.02
N SER A 734 21.72 -35.89 -45.14
CA SER A 734 20.63 -35.48 -46.02
C SER A 734 19.26 -36.03 -45.62
N TYR A 735 19.15 -36.76 -44.50
CA TYR A 735 17.89 -37.38 -44.10
C TYR A 735 16.86 -36.32 -43.64
N ILE A 736 15.66 -36.42 -44.21
CA ILE A 736 14.50 -35.57 -43.93
C ILE A 736 13.32 -36.50 -43.59
N CYS A 737 12.59 -36.19 -42.51
CA CYS A 737 11.39 -36.91 -42.11
C CYS A 737 10.22 -36.63 -43.07
N GLU A 738 9.18 -37.45 -43.04
CA GLU A 738 7.97 -37.29 -43.88
C GLU A 738 7.28 -35.93 -43.72
N ASP A 739 7.39 -35.32 -42.54
CA ASP A 739 6.87 -33.98 -42.22
C ASP A 739 7.83 -32.84 -42.58
N GLY A 740 8.88 -33.12 -43.36
CA GLY A 740 9.87 -32.14 -43.81
C GLY A 740 10.96 -31.80 -42.79
N PHE A 741 11.00 -32.46 -41.62
CA PHE A 741 12.01 -32.18 -40.60
C PHE A 741 13.39 -32.74 -40.97
N CYS A 742 14.41 -31.89 -41.10
CA CYS A 742 15.79 -32.26 -41.45
C CYS A 742 16.57 -32.92 -40.29
N LEU A 743 16.21 -34.14 -39.91
CA LEU A 743 16.84 -34.89 -38.81
C LEU A 743 18.35 -35.08 -39.00
N GLY A 744 18.83 -35.26 -40.23
CA GLY A 744 20.26 -35.40 -40.53
C GLY A 744 21.10 -34.17 -40.16
N LEU A 745 20.54 -32.97 -40.32
CA LEU A 745 21.18 -31.71 -39.89
C LEU A 745 21.11 -31.57 -38.38
N TRP A 746 20.00 -31.94 -37.77
CA TRP A 746 19.83 -31.91 -36.31
C TRP A 746 20.88 -32.76 -35.59
N VAL A 747 21.10 -34.01 -36.02
CA VAL A 747 22.13 -34.92 -35.47
C VAL A 747 23.55 -34.33 -35.59
N LYS A 748 23.86 -33.70 -36.74
CA LYS A 748 25.16 -33.05 -36.96
C LYS A 748 25.40 -31.92 -35.96
N GLU A 749 24.38 -31.08 -35.72
CA GLU A 749 24.49 -29.96 -34.79
C GLU A 749 24.68 -30.44 -33.34
N ARG A 750 24.04 -31.54 -32.92
CA ARG A 750 24.26 -32.11 -31.59
C ARG A 750 25.71 -32.55 -31.37
N ARG A 751 26.32 -33.19 -32.36
CA ARG A 751 27.76 -33.55 -32.29
C ARG A 751 28.65 -32.31 -32.15
N ARG A 752 28.31 -31.22 -32.84
CA ARG A 752 29.05 -29.95 -32.76
C ARG A 752 28.90 -29.31 -31.38
N GLU A 753 27.69 -29.25 -30.86
CA GLU A 753 27.39 -28.65 -29.56
C GLU A 753 28.05 -29.41 -28.40
N ASN A 754 28.09 -30.74 -28.45
CA ASN A 754 28.76 -31.54 -27.43
C ASN A 754 30.27 -31.28 -27.41
N ARG A 755 30.91 -31.18 -28.59
CA ARG A 755 32.32 -30.79 -28.71
C ARG A 755 32.61 -29.40 -28.13
N LEU A 756 31.64 -28.50 -28.21
CA LEU A 756 31.74 -27.13 -27.71
C LEU A 756 31.27 -26.98 -26.25
N GLY A 757 30.89 -28.06 -25.57
CA GLY A 757 30.38 -28.03 -24.19
C GLY A 757 29.03 -27.30 -24.02
N LYS A 758 28.24 -27.18 -25.08
CA LYS A 758 26.96 -26.43 -25.09
C LYS A 758 25.72 -27.28 -24.80
N LEU A 759 25.89 -28.60 -24.70
CA LEU A 759 24.81 -29.55 -24.41
C LEU A 759 24.74 -29.81 -22.91
N SER A 760 23.53 -29.80 -22.34
CA SER A 760 23.34 -30.12 -20.92
C SER A 760 23.58 -31.61 -20.65
N VAL A 761 24.04 -31.94 -19.44
CA VAL A 761 24.32 -33.32 -19.01
C VAL A 761 23.11 -34.24 -19.21
N GLN A 762 21.91 -33.77 -18.88
CA GLN A 762 20.66 -34.53 -19.06
C GLN A 762 20.39 -34.90 -20.53
N ARG A 763 20.70 -33.99 -21.47
CA ARG A 763 20.48 -34.20 -22.91
C ARG A 763 21.53 -35.12 -23.52
N VAL A 764 22.77 -35.08 -23.01
CA VAL A 764 23.83 -36.03 -23.37
C VAL A 764 23.41 -37.44 -22.94
N ASN A 765 23.02 -37.62 -21.67
CA ASN A 765 22.58 -38.91 -21.12
C ASN A 765 21.38 -39.49 -21.89
N ALA A 766 20.40 -38.65 -22.27
CA ALA A 766 19.26 -39.11 -23.06
C ALA A 766 19.66 -39.68 -24.43
N LEU A 767 20.62 -39.05 -25.11
CA LEU A 767 21.13 -39.52 -26.39
C LEU A 767 22.01 -40.78 -26.23
N ASP A 768 22.82 -40.85 -25.17
CA ASP A 768 23.65 -42.02 -24.86
C ASP A 768 22.80 -43.28 -24.63
N ASN A 769 21.68 -43.16 -23.92
CA ASN A 769 20.76 -44.27 -23.66
C ASN A 769 20.18 -44.92 -24.93
N ILE A 770 20.17 -44.20 -26.06
CA ILE A 770 19.66 -44.68 -27.35
C ILE A 770 20.82 -45.07 -28.29
N GLY A 771 22.06 -45.08 -27.80
CA GLY A 771 23.24 -45.47 -28.56
C GLY A 771 23.70 -44.41 -29.57
N PHE A 772 23.51 -43.12 -29.25
CA PHE A 772 23.90 -42.02 -30.15
C PHE A 772 25.40 -42.04 -30.45
N LEU A 773 25.75 -42.08 -31.74
CA LEU A 773 27.15 -42.12 -32.17
C LEU A 773 27.76 -40.72 -32.21
N TRP A 774 28.49 -40.34 -31.15
CA TRP A 774 29.20 -39.06 -31.05
C TRP A 774 30.38 -38.96 -32.04
N ASP A 775 31.18 -40.01 -32.17
CA ASP A 775 32.27 -40.12 -33.16
C ASP A 775 32.07 -41.33 -34.09
N ILE A 776 31.64 -41.03 -35.33
CA ILE A 776 31.43 -42.04 -36.38
C ILE A 776 32.75 -42.72 -36.79
N ARG A 777 33.90 -42.03 -36.70
CA ARG A 777 35.20 -42.57 -37.12
C ARG A 777 35.72 -43.59 -36.12
N GLU A 778 35.52 -43.36 -34.83
CA GLU A 778 35.88 -44.31 -33.77
C GLU A 778 34.98 -45.55 -33.81
N SER A 779 33.66 -45.38 -33.95
CA SER A 779 32.73 -46.52 -34.11
C SER A 779 33.04 -47.39 -35.34
N LYS A 780 33.40 -46.80 -36.49
CA LYS A 780 33.84 -47.56 -37.67
C LYS A 780 35.18 -48.28 -37.47
N TRP A 781 36.05 -47.75 -36.61
CA TRP A 781 37.33 -48.36 -36.27
C TRP A 781 37.15 -49.59 -35.40
N GLU A 782 36.34 -49.49 -34.34
CA GLU A 782 36.00 -50.60 -33.45
C GLU A 782 35.31 -51.74 -34.19
N LYS A 783 34.29 -51.41 -35.00
CA LYS A 783 33.61 -52.41 -35.84
C LYS A 783 34.57 -53.08 -36.83
N GLY A 784 35.55 -52.35 -37.36
CA GLY A 784 36.56 -52.93 -38.23
C GLY A 784 37.50 -53.92 -37.51
N LEU A 785 37.92 -53.59 -36.28
CA LEU A 785 38.72 -54.48 -35.43
C LEU A 785 37.95 -55.74 -35.04
N GLU A 786 36.68 -55.60 -34.68
CA GLU A 786 35.79 -56.72 -34.37
C GLU A 786 35.63 -57.65 -35.58
N MET A 787 35.26 -57.08 -36.74
CA MET A 787 35.09 -57.86 -37.97
C MET A 787 36.38 -58.54 -38.41
N PHE A 788 37.54 -57.89 -38.23
CA PHE A 788 38.84 -58.50 -38.50
C PHE A 788 39.13 -59.67 -37.54
N SER A 789 38.86 -59.49 -36.25
CA SER A 789 39.04 -60.54 -35.23
C SER A 789 38.16 -61.75 -35.50
N MET A 790 36.89 -61.52 -35.86
CA MET A 790 35.97 -62.58 -36.26
C MET A 790 36.41 -63.25 -37.56
N TYR A 791 36.81 -62.49 -38.58
CA TYR A 791 37.30 -63.05 -39.84
C TYR A 791 38.51 -63.96 -39.63
N LYS A 792 39.47 -63.52 -38.81
CA LYS A 792 40.65 -64.31 -38.46
C LYS A 792 40.27 -65.59 -37.72
N ARG A 793 39.37 -65.52 -36.75
CA ARG A 793 38.88 -66.70 -36.02
C ARG A 793 38.16 -67.67 -36.95
N ASP A 794 37.29 -67.16 -37.82
CA ASP A 794 36.38 -67.98 -38.61
C ASP A 794 37.06 -68.55 -39.88
N THR A 795 38.17 -67.97 -40.35
CA THR A 795 38.88 -68.42 -41.58
C THR A 795 40.33 -68.86 -41.35
N GLY A 796 40.91 -68.56 -40.19
CA GLY A 796 42.34 -68.76 -39.90
C GLY A 796 43.29 -67.79 -40.64
N LYS A 797 42.78 -66.92 -41.52
CA LYS A 797 43.59 -66.04 -42.38
C LYS A 797 43.89 -64.71 -41.68
N THR A 798 45.14 -64.26 -41.76
CA THR A 798 45.58 -62.97 -41.19
C THR A 798 45.63 -61.83 -42.22
N LYS A 799 45.65 -62.15 -43.51
CA LYS A 799 45.57 -61.18 -44.62
C LYS A 799 44.18 -61.17 -45.23
N VAL A 800 43.63 -59.98 -45.47
CA VAL A 800 42.27 -59.81 -46.04
C VAL A 800 42.36 -59.23 -47.46
N PRO A 801 41.87 -59.94 -48.50
CA PRO A 801 41.81 -59.40 -49.86
C PRO A 801 40.99 -58.11 -49.92
N VAL A 802 41.39 -57.13 -50.75
CA VAL A 802 40.74 -55.81 -50.86
C VAL A 802 39.24 -55.91 -51.18
N SER A 803 38.85 -56.91 -51.97
CA SER A 803 37.47 -57.20 -52.36
C SER A 803 36.62 -57.85 -51.26
N CYS A 804 37.22 -58.30 -50.15
CA CYS A 804 36.53 -59.05 -49.11
C CYS A 804 35.47 -58.19 -48.40
N ARG A 805 34.23 -58.67 -48.47
CA ARG A 805 33.12 -58.19 -47.66
C ARG A 805 32.75 -59.27 -46.65
N TYR A 806 33.01 -59.01 -45.37
CA TYR A 806 32.78 -59.96 -44.29
C TYR A 806 31.56 -59.54 -43.48
N LYS A 807 30.53 -60.40 -43.39
CA LYS A 807 29.26 -60.12 -42.70
C LYS A 807 28.68 -58.73 -43.03
N GLY A 808 28.69 -58.38 -44.32
CA GLY A 808 28.20 -57.10 -44.83
C GLY A 808 29.16 -55.89 -44.67
N PHE A 809 30.25 -56.02 -43.92
CA PHE A 809 31.28 -54.99 -43.73
C PHE A 809 32.38 -55.09 -44.80
N PHE A 810 32.81 -53.96 -45.36
CA PHE A 810 33.90 -53.91 -46.36
C PHE A 810 35.29 -54.08 -45.71
N LEU A 811 35.52 -55.27 -45.15
CA LEU A 811 36.69 -55.59 -44.35
C LEU A 811 37.98 -55.46 -45.15
N GLY A 812 37.99 -55.85 -46.43
CA GLY A 812 39.16 -55.74 -47.31
C GLY A 812 39.63 -54.29 -47.53
N ARG A 813 38.69 -53.37 -47.73
CA ARG A 813 38.99 -51.93 -47.87
C ARG A 813 39.48 -51.33 -46.55
N TRP A 814 38.87 -51.72 -45.44
CA TRP A 814 39.29 -51.29 -44.10
C TRP A 814 40.71 -51.79 -43.79
N PHE A 815 40.98 -53.08 -44.04
CA PHE A 815 42.29 -53.69 -43.86
C PHE A 815 43.36 -52.98 -44.71
N SER A 816 43.14 -52.83 -46.02
CA SER A 816 44.08 -52.19 -46.94
C SER A 816 44.40 -50.74 -46.58
N LYS A 817 43.40 -50.00 -46.11
CA LYS A 817 43.62 -48.63 -45.61
C LYS A 817 44.53 -48.63 -44.39
N ASN A 818 44.28 -49.52 -43.43
CA ASN A 818 45.08 -49.56 -42.20
C ASN A 818 46.51 -50.06 -42.44
N VAL A 819 46.74 -50.95 -43.42
CA VAL A 819 48.08 -51.31 -43.89
C VAL A 819 48.83 -50.06 -44.37
N ARG A 820 48.21 -49.28 -45.27
CA ARG A 820 48.78 -48.04 -45.80
C ARG A 820 49.04 -46.99 -44.71
N ASP A 821 48.10 -46.82 -43.78
CA ASP A 821 48.23 -45.87 -42.66
C ASP A 821 49.36 -46.30 -41.70
N LEU A 822 49.69 -47.59 -41.64
CA LEU A 822 50.77 -48.15 -40.83
C LEU A 822 52.15 -47.98 -41.53
N GLU A 823 52.23 -48.27 -42.82
CA GLU A 823 53.44 -48.02 -43.65
C GLU A 823 53.83 -46.53 -43.66
N SER A 824 52.83 -45.64 -43.69
CA SER A 824 53.02 -44.19 -43.67
C SER A 824 53.15 -43.56 -42.27
N LYS A 825 53.23 -44.38 -41.19
CA LYS A 825 53.31 -43.94 -39.78
C LYS A 825 52.20 -42.98 -39.33
N ASN A 826 51.02 -43.04 -39.95
CA ASN A 826 49.87 -42.16 -39.69
C ASN A 826 48.90 -42.68 -38.61
N LEU A 827 49.24 -43.77 -37.93
CA LEU A 827 48.42 -44.36 -36.86
C LEU A 827 48.86 -43.86 -35.47
N SER A 828 47.89 -43.52 -34.63
CA SER A 828 48.15 -43.16 -33.23
C SER A 828 48.62 -44.37 -32.41
N ALA A 829 49.36 -44.12 -31.32
CA ALA A 829 49.87 -45.17 -30.43
C ALA A 829 48.76 -46.10 -29.88
N LYS A 830 47.58 -45.53 -29.55
CA LYS A 830 46.39 -46.29 -29.13
C LYS A 830 45.94 -47.29 -30.20
N LYS A 831 45.85 -46.84 -31.46
CA LYS A 831 45.40 -47.65 -32.59
C LYS A 831 46.40 -48.74 -32.98
N LEU A 832 47.69 -48.43 -32.92
CA LEU A 832 48.75 -49.42 -33.12
C LEU A 832 48.68 -50.56 -32.09
N LYS A 833 48.44 -50.23 -30.81
CA LYS A 833 48.27 -51.24 -29.76
C LYS A 833 47.06 -52.14 -30.01
N GLN A 834 45.94 -51.57 -30.46
CA GLN A 834 44.71 -52.31 -30.78
C GLN A 834 44.86 -53.24 -32.01
N LEU A 835 45.58 -52.81 -33.05
CA LEU A 835 45.87 -53.69 -34.19
C LEU A 835 46.79 -54.84 -33.79
N LYS A 836 47.80 -54.58 -32.94
CA LYS A 836 48.68 -55.63 -32.40
C LYS A 836 47.91 -56.66 -31.57
N SER A 837 46.96 -56.22 -30.73
CA SER A 837 46.20 -57.14 -29.86
C SER A 837 45.31 -58.11 -30.63
N VAL A 838 44.85 -57.76 -31.84
CA VAL A 838 44.07 -58.68 -32.70
C VAL A 838 44.96 -59.52 -33.63
N GLY A 839 46.29 -59.38 -33.50
CA GLY A 839 47.29 -60.04 -34.32
C GLY A 839 47.15 -59.71 -35.80
N PHE A 840 46.95 -58.42 -36.09
CA PHE A 840 46.92 -57.85 -37.44
C PHE A 840 48.32 -57.94 -38.05
N GLN A 841 48.45 -58.63 -39.19
CA GLN A 841 49.71 -58.79 -39.92
C GLN A 841 49.56 -58.10 -41.27
N TYR A 842 50.40 -57.10 -41.53
CA TYR A 842 50.43 -56.35 -42.79
C TYR A 842 51.51 -56.91 -43.72
#